data_AF-A0AAF0MMB1-F1
#
_entry.id   AF-A0AAF0MMB1-F1
#
_cell.length_a   1.000
_cell.length_b   1.000
_cell.length_c   1.000
_cell.angle_alpha   90.00
_cell.angle_beta   90.00
_cell.angle_gamma   90.00
#
_symmetry.space_group_name_H-M   'P 1'
#
loop_
_entity.id
_entity.type
_entity.pdbx_description
1 polymer ?
#
loop_
_entity_poly.entity_id
_entity_poly.type
_entity_poly.pdbx_seq_one_letter_code
_entity_poly.pdbx_strand_id
1 'polypeptide(L)'
;MDRRKTLLMCALLVLAFTATLVAEAQQESDASDSTANILFDKGNGDIKWYAANGTGTVSDVIVSTLNLNGHQASISGSKLTVDGKSSYTVGTGMATSDDILTNPGTSSVTVTSTWIVYEWTDGKWEPKSNLSSSFDGTYAIGFYPAGTVPAETPDHQSITCMGNDSTMQYYMNARISSDSPEFVWGNNGMNGVKGSYSQPLTASGLVFVKYGYGMKEYAQNACMTCMDLYTGEEKWHFFFPTTYYEVTTSAIVGDYLYVQSSFGKLYKINYKTSEGDITNSMDVTTFYGAPAPTSDVKVPNKIPEGVHGKNNADGLTSLSYNSGVLVSKGVTGMVYCFDLNLNPIWSCQTSGVSYTYAASIDDDYVYAGQFDGHLYVIDKKNGNLIYDQLVYEKYKGDDYTGSVCPVAILEKDGEKYLGMAFNDGLVMSSRVYGIAMYKVDLDDGFSLNEVVKIESSLGAVSGYVTPFISEEFTGFYFSCNKDSTPTVCRINLEGKVEYLSTANYVTHGALVNINNEKLAATSYTKGQPLMEFDLDGKRIGEYWIPDDYTDFCMTNAIFIDGYYFGGNDVSVYFVKGGFDEPKNVDPVDPVDDSNLWLAISVVVSIIAILLIIYAALKFVKGWEHPFAQLKDSFGHFLYGDDYTHNTLRRHRLWLVMGVGIVLTLFVMLLSMCLGPTSIMSPGEMFSSLFSAIGKGGQNLNYNELMVYSARLPRTLVALAVGIGLSIAGAMYQAIIRNPLVDPYIMGVSSGAGTAAIAVIAFDFTFFGLFPSHSIYLTAIAAALGGIIAFGCTMLLANRSGGSSVNYVLSGVIVGLVFGAAQTLMLTFAGSKVSGALSWLYGSFAEITWAKVWIVLIPALAISFAALFWAREFNLVLLGEDQAKQMGLNVKKFNLIMLTLASVLTAICVAFCGIIGFVGLVIPHLCRMMLGGDHRLVLPASMAFGGFLMIAADLLSRMLIIGFELPVGAITTIIGVPVFAWLLIKRGKMYDG
;
A
#
# COMPACT_ATOMS: atom_id res chain seq x y z
N MET A 1 -27.93 -36.71 30.48
CA MET A 1 -27.09 -37.93 30.44
C MET A 1 -27.35 -38.58 29.09
N ASP A 2 -26.41 -38.72 28.18
CA ASP A 2 -25.00 -38.42 28.24
C ASP A 2 -24.50 -38.27 26.80
N ARG A 3 -24.01 -37.07 26.47
CA ARG A 3 -22.83 -36.98 25.60
C ARG A 3 -21.64 -37.48 26.43
N ARG A 4 -20.66 -38.08 25.75
CA ARG A 4 -19.32 -38.48 26.26
C ARG A 4 -19.20 -39.92 26.76
N LYS A 5 -19.27 -40.90 25.84
CA LYS A 5 -18.55 -42.18 26.02
C LYS A 5 -18.37 -43.09 24.79
N THR A 6 -18.49 -42.59 23.57
CA THR A 6 -18.14 -43.41 22.39
C THR A 6 -17.37 -42.60 21.34
N LEU A 7 -16.49 -41.77 21.87
CA LEU A 7 -15.38 -41.11 21.18
C LEU A 7 -14.23 -41.27 22.18
N LEU A 8 -13.61 -42.46 22.15
CA LEU A 8 -12.47 -43.00 22.91
C LEU A 8 -12.72 -44.44 23.38
N MET A 9 -12.87 -45.33 22.41
CA MET A 9 -12.25 -46.66 22.45
C MET A 9 -12.35 -47.18 21.03
N CYS A 10 -11.39 -46.73 20.21
CA CYS A 10 -10.30 -47.60 19.78
C CYS A 10 -10.82 -48.48 18.64
N ALA A 11 -10.57 -48.08 17.39
CA ALA A 11 -9.23 -48.28 16.82
C ALA A 11 -8.77 -49.70 17.16
N LEU A 12 -9.38 -50.67 16.50
CA LEU A 12 -8.90 -52.04 16.26
C LEU A 12 -10.06 -52.79 15.63
N LEU A 13 -10.17 -52.69 14.31
CA LEU A 13 -10.53 -53.78 13.39
C LEU A 13 -10.50 -53.24 11.96
N VAL A 14 -9.27 -52.87 11.59
CA VAL A 14 -8.79 -52.87 10.23
C VAL A 14 -8.79 -54.33 9.73
N LEU A 15 -9.07 -54.51 8.44
CA LEU A 15 -8.88 -55.70 7.58
C LEU A 15 -10.08 -56.63 7.36
N ALA A 16 -10.77 -56.37 6.25
CA ALA A 16 -11.21 -57.31 5.22
C ALA A 16 -12.30 -56.62 4.38
N PHE A 17 -12.26 -56.42 3.07
CA PHE A 17 -11.41 -56.95 2.01
C PHE A 17 -11.60 -56.02 0.79
N THR A 18 -10.50 -55.64 0.16
CA THR A 18 -10.38 -55.00 -1.17
C THR A 18 -10.60 -56.03 -2.29
N ALA A 19 -10.96 -55.62 -3.51
CA ALA A 19 -10.12 -55.65 -4.74
C ALA A 19 -10.96 -56.30 -5.87
N THR A 20 -10.89 -56.01 -7.18
CA THR A 20 -10.02 -55.21 -8.11
C THR A 20 -10.71 -55.24 -9.50
N LEU A 21 -10.46 -54.37 -10.49
CA LEU A 21 -9.26 -54.07 -11.32
C LEU A 21 -9.52 -52.71 -12.01
N VAL A 22 -8.66 -51.69 -12.18
CA VAL A 22 -7.23 -51.52 -12.57
C VAL A 22 -6.88 -51.94 -14.01
N ALA A 23 -6.75 -50.93 -14.88
CA ALA A 23 -5.73 -50.67 -15.93
C ALA A 23 -6.35 -49.58 -16.85
N GLU A 24 -5.82 -48.38 -17.03
CA GLU A 24 -4.59 -48.01 -17.75
C GLU A 24 -4.02 -46.70 -17.14
N ALA A 25 -2.87 -46.72 -16.44
CA ALA A 25 -1.58 -46.18 -16.88
C ALA A 25 -1.72 -44.82 -17.60
N GLN A 26 -1.70 -43.67 -16.92
CA GLN A 26 -0.51 -42.99 -16.38
C GLN A 26 0.71 -43.17 -17.29
N GLN A 27 0.86 -42.27 -18.24
CA GLN A 27 2.12 -42.04 -18.95
C GLN A 27 2.69 -40.73 -18.39
N GLU A 28 3.36 -40.85 -17.24
CA GLU A 28 4.45 -39.93 -16.89
C GLU A 28 5.52 -40.08 -17.97
N SER A 29 5.82 -38.99 -18.66
CA SER A 29 7.06 -38.92 -19.43
C SER A 29 8.20 -38.55 -18.49
N ASP A 30 8.72 -39.55 -17.78
CA ASP A 30 10.15 -39.57 -17.50
C ASP A 30 10.86 -39.68 -18.86
N ALA A 31 11.47 -38.59 -19.29
CA ALA A 31 12.35 -38.59 -20.45
C ALA A 31 13.63 -37.80 -20.12
N SER A 32 14.52 -38.45 -19.36
CA SER A 32 15.93 -38.37 -19.68
C SER A 32 16.17 -39.28 -20.89
N ASP A 33 16.02 -38.75 -22.10
CA ASP A 33 16.65 -39.35 -23.28
C ASP A 33 16.82 -38.29 -24.36
N SER A 34 18.01 -38.27 -24.94
CA SER A 34 18.53 -37.28 -25.88
C SER A 34 17.80 -37.31 -27.24
N THR A 35 16.59 -36.76 -27.31
CA THR A 35 15.92 -36.48 -28.59
C THR A 35 16.27 -35.07 -29.07
N ALA A 36 16.67 -34.95 -30.34
CA ALA A 36 16.95 -33.66 -30.97
C ALA A 36 15.74 -32.71 -30.87
N ASN A 37 15.97 -31.51 -30.35
CA ASN A 37 14.94 -30.49 -30.14
C ASN A 37 15.18 -29.29 -31.08
N ILE A 38 14.11 -28.62 -31.49
CA ILE A 38 14.13 -27.41 -32.31
C ILE A 38 13.52 -26.26 -31.51
N LEU A 39 14.32 -25.24 -31.22
CA LEU A 39 13.84 -23.97 -30.67
C LEU A 39 13.24 -23.13 -31.81
N PHE A 40 12.02 -22.67 -31.65
CA PHE A 40 11.36 -21.75 -32.57
C PHE A 40 11.09 -20.42 -31.87
N ASP A 41 11.71 -19.37 -32.37
CA ASP A 41 11.65 -18.02 -31.83
C ASP A 41 11.22 -17.04 -32.92
N LYS A 42 10.02 -16.48 -32.76
CA LYS A 42 9.43 -15.55 -33.72
C LYS A 42 10.04 -14.13 -33.66
N GLY A 43 11.00 -13.88 -32.79
CA GLY A 43 11.65 -12.58 -32.63
C GLY A 43 10.76 -11.52 -32.01
N ASN A 44 9.63 -11.91 -31.43
CA ASN A 44 8.66 -11.05 -30.74
C ASN A 44 8.43 -11.51 -29.29
N GLY A 45 9.28 -12.41 -28.79
CA GLY A 45 9.16 -13.05 -27.47
C GLY A 45 8.38 -14.38 -27.48
N ASP A 46 7.66 -14.73 -28.55
CA ASP A 46 6.98 -16.03 -28.68
C ASP A 46 8.01 -17.11 -29.03
N ILE A 47 8.44 -17.82 -27.99
CA ILE A 47 9.48 -18.84 -28.02
C ILE A 47 8.89 -20.20 -27.63
N LYS A 48 9.13 -21.22 -28.46
CA LYS A 48 8.64 -22.59 -28.24
C LYS A 48 9.69 -23.63 -28.60
N TRP A 49 9.79 -24.67 -27.79
CA TRP A 49 10.54 -25.87 -28.15
C TRP A 49 9.63 -26.90 -28.81
N TYR A 50 10.08 -27.43 -29.95
CA TYR A 50 9.43 -28.52 -30.66
C TYR A 50 10.34 -29.75 -30.67
N ALA A 51 9.76 -30.93 -30.46
CA ALA A 51 10.46 -32.18 -30.71
C ALA A 51 10.66 -32.35 -32.22
N ALA A 52 11.88 -32.69 -32.64
CA ALA A 52 12.17 -32.88 -34.06
C ALA A 52 11.36 -34.07 -34.62
N ASN A 53 10.64 -33.84 -35.72
CA ASN A 53 9.88 -34.90 -36.39
C ASN A 53 10.53 -35.37 -37.69
N GLY A 54 11.14 -36.55 -37.63
CA GLY A 54 11.64 -37.30 -38.78
C GLY A 54 13.16 -37.46 -38.82
N THR A 55 13.64 -38.18 -39.84
CA THR A 55 15.06 -38.37 -40.14
C THR A 55 15.33 -37.90 -41.57
N GLY A 56 16.30 -37.01 -41.78
CA GLY A 56 16.54 -36.43 -43.11
C GLY A 56 17.55 -35.28 -43.09
N THR A 57 17.44 -34.37 -44.05
CA THR A 57 18.24 -33.15 -44.04
C THR A 57 17.70 -32.14 -43.02
N VAL A 58 18.54 -31.20 -42.56
CA VAL A 58 18.10 -30.13 -41.64
C VAL A 58 16.90 -29.36 -42.19
N SER A 59 16.86 -29.08 -43.50
CA SER A 59 15.72 -28.44 -44.14
C SER A 59 14.42 -29.24 -44.05
N ASP A 60 14.49 -30.56 -44.28
CA ASP A 60 13.28 -31.41 -44.29
C ASP A 60 12.68 -31.50 -42.89
N VAL A 61 13.52 -31.68 -41.86
CA VAL A 61 13.10 -31.83 -40.46
C VAL A 61 12.57 -30.51 -39.90
N ILE A 62 13.16 -29.37 -40.24
CA ILE A 62 12.64 -28.06 -39.82
C ILE A 62 11.26 -27.81 -40.44
N VAL A 63 11.11 -28.02 -41.75
CA VAL A 63 9.85 -27.77 -42.45
C VAL A 63 8.75 -28.72 -41.99
N SER A 64 9.05 -30.02 -41.79
CA SER A 64 8.08 -30.98 -41.25
C SER A 64 7.64 -30.58 -39.84
N THR A 65 8.58 -30.24 -38.97
CA THR A 65 8.31 -29.90 -37.56
C THR A 65 7.46 -28.64 -37.44
N LEU A 66 7.76 -27.58 -38.19
CA LEU A 66 6.96 -26.35 -38.16
C LEU A 66 5.54 -26.56 -38.70
N ASN A 67 5.39 -27.25 -39.84
CA ASN A 67 4.07 -27.52 -40.43
C ASN A 67 3.18 -28.36 -39.51
N LEU A 68 3.75 -29.32 -38.78
CA LEU A 68 3.00 -30.12 -37.80
C LEU A 68 2.50 -29.31 -36.61
N ASN A 69 3.25 -28.27 -36.23
CA ASN A 69 2.89 -27.36 -35.14
C ASN A 69 2.08 -26.15 -35.63
N GLY A 70 1.47 -26.24 -36.82
CA GLY A 70 0.53 -25.25 -37.35
C GLY A 70 1.16 -24.06 -38.08
N HIS A 71 2.47 -24.07 -38.31
CA HIS A 71 3.17 -23.00 -39.02
C HIS A 71 3.45 -23.37 -40.48
N GLN A 72 2.99 -22.56 -41.44
CA GLN A 72 3.24 -22.80 -42.86
C GLN A 72 4.69 -22.47 -43.22
N ALA A 73 5.56 -23.49 -43.21
CA ALA A 73 6.99 -23.33 -43.46
C ALA A 73 7.40 -23.84 -44.86
N SER A 74 8.27 -23.08 -45.52
CA SER A 74 8.91 -23.48 -46.79
C SER A 74 10.34 -22.95 -46.90
N ILE A 75 11.23 -23.73 -47.50
CA ILE A 75 12.63 -23.35 -47.76
C ILE A 75 12.86 -23.36 -49.27
N SER A 76 13.36 -22.24 -49.80
CA SER A 76 13.79 -22.11 -51.20
C SER A 76 15.23 -21.62 -51.23
N GLY A 77 16.17 -22.50 -51.59
CA GLY A 77 17.61 -22.22 -51.47
C GLY A 77 18.02 -22.07 -50.01
N SER A 78 18.56 -20.90 -49.64
CA SER A 78 18.92 -20.57 -48.25
C SER A 78 17.87 -19.72 -47.52
N LYS A 79 16.71 -19.46 -48.13
CA LYS A 79 15.68 -18.56 -47.60
C LYS A 79 14.53 -19.37 -46.99
N LEU A 80 14.32 -19.21 -45.70
CA LEU A 80 13.19 -19.78 -44.95
C LEU A 80 12.03 -18.77 -44.92
N THR A 81 10.83 -19.25 -45.22
CA THR A 81 9.57 -18.49 -45.10
C THR A 81 8.66 -19.25 -44.16
N VAL A 82 8.13 -18.56 -43.15
CA VAL A 82 7.19 -19.12 -42.17
C VAL A 82 5.97 -18.20 -42.11
N ASP A 83 4.77 -18.78 -42.19
CA ASP A 83 3.49 -18.07 -42.13
C ASP A 83 3.42 -16.90 -43.14
N GLY A 84 3.94 -17.13 -44.36
CA GLY A 84 4.00 -16.13 -45.43
C GLY A 84 5.04 -15.02 -45.23
N LYS A 85 5.73 -14.98 -44.08
CA LYS A 85 6.74 -13.98 -43.72
C LYS A 85 8.14 -14.54 -43.92
N SER A 86 8.93 -13.86 -44.76
CA SER A 86 10.34 -14.25 -45.02
C SER A 86 11.37 -13.23 -44.52
N SER A 87 10.96 -11.98 -44.47
CA SER A 87 11.78 -10.85 -44.05
C SER A 87 10.87 -9.71 -43.62
N TYR A 88 11.31 -8.89 -42.68
CA TYR A 88 10.59 -7.70 -42.23
C TYR A 88 11.59 -6.57 -42.00
N THR A 89 11.32 -5.40 -42.58
CA THR A 89 12.22 -4.24 -42.52
C THR A 89 11.55 -3.07 -41.81
N VAL A 90 12.23 -2.52 -40.82
CA VAL A 90 11.88 -1.28 -40.10
C VAL A 90 12.81 -0.16 -40.54
N GLY A 91 12.31 1.07 -40.63
CA GLY A 91 13.04 2.26 -41.05
C GLY A 91 12.83 2.64 -42.53
N THR A 92 11.75 2.19 -43.17
CA THR A 92 11.53 2.36 -44.62
C THR A 92 10.99 3.75 -45.03
N GLY A 93 10.95 4.71 -44.11
CA GLY A 93 10.50 6.09 -44.37
C GLY A 93 11.59 6.97 -44.98
N MET A 94 11.20 8.10 -45.57
CA MET A 94 12.17 9.11 -46.00
C MET A 94 12.71 9.84 -44.77
N ALA A 95 14.03 9.92 -44.62
CA ALA A 95 14.64 10.58 -43.46
C ALA A 95 14.21 12.06 -43.39
N THR A 96 13.70 12.48 -42.23
CA THR A 96 13.11 13.82 -42.02
C THR A 96 13.85 14.67 -40.99
N SER A 97 14.67 14.07 -40.14
CA SER A 97 15.47 14.76 -39.12
C SER A 97 16.71 13.95 -38.76
N ASP A 98 17.83 14.62 -38.51
CA ASP A 98 19.07 13.97 -38.04
C ASP A 98 19.12 13.82 -36.52
N ASP A 99 18.33 14.61 -35.77
CA ASP A 99 18.23 14.55 -34.30
C ASP A 99 16.83 14.09 -33.87
N ILE A 100 16.57 12.81 -34.11
CA ILE A 100 15.27 12.19 -33.78
C ILE A 100 15.11 11.84 -32.30
N LEU A 101 16.15 12.05 -31.48
CA LEU A 101 16.03 11.96 -30.02
C LEU A 101 15.30 13.18 -29.44
N THR A 102 15.37 14.33 -30.12
CA THR A 102 14.74 15.58 -29.65
C THR A 102 13.54 16.01 -30.46
N ASN A 103 13.47 15.62 -31.73
CA ASN A 103 12.38 15.97 -32.64
C ASN A 103 11.72 14.71 -33.23
N PRO A 104 10.40 14.70 -33.45
CA PRO A 104 9.74 13.59 -34.15
C PRO A 104 10.24 13.49 -35.60
N GLY A 105 10.42 12.28 -36.10
CA GLY A 105 10.86 12.03 -37.47
C GLY A 105 11.41 10.62 -37.70
N THR A 106 11.94 10.39 -38.89
CA THR A 106 12.55 9.12 -39.30
C THR A 106 14.02 9.37 -39.65
N SER A 107 14.92 8.45 -39.29
CA SER A 107 16.34 8.48 -39.66
C SER A 107 16.61 7.64 -40.92
N SER A 108 17.86 7.57 -41.35
CA SER A 108 18.31 6.69 -42.43
C SER A 108 18.59 5.25 -41.98
N VAL A 109 18.46 4.96 -40.68
CA VAL A 109 18.76 3.65 -40.11
C VAL A 109 17.65 2.67 -40.48
N THR A 110 18.03 1.51 -41.00
CA THR A 110 17.11 0.42 -41.32
C THR A 110 17.54 -0.86 -40.64
N VAL A 111 16.57 -1.63 -40.16
CA VAL A 111 16.78 -2.95 -39.57
C VAL A 111 15.96 -3.95 -40.36
N THR A 112 16.62 -4.98 -40.89
CA THR A 112 15.94 -6.07 -41.59
C THR A 112 16.14 -7.36 -40.82
N SER A 113 15.02 -7.95 -40.41
CA SER A 113 14.98 -9.24 -39.73
C SER A 113 14.56 -10.33 -40.70
N THR A 114 15.21 -11.48 -40.61
CA THR A 114 14.94 -12.67 -41.43
C THR A 114 14.94 -13.92 -40.56
N TRP A 115 14.37 -15.00 -41.06
CA TRP A 115 14.52 -16.31 -40.42
C TRP A 115 15.94 -16.85 -40.59
N ILE A 116 16.61 -17.12 -39.47
CA ILE A 116 17.97 -17.67 -39.40
C ILE A 116 17.91 -19.00 -38.65
N VAL A 117 18.56 -20.01 -39.21
CA VAL A 117 18.73 -21.32 -38.57
C VAL A 117 20.07 -21.34 -37.85
N TYR A 118 20.07 -21.77 -36.60
CA TYR A 118 21.24 -21.93 -35.74
C TYR A 118 21.41 -23.39 -35.34
N GLU A 119 22.65 -23.81 -35.15
CA GLU A 119 23.03 -25.11 -34.61
C GLU A 119 23.73 -24.89 -33.27
N TRP A 120 23.39 -25.72 -32.28
CA TRP A 120 24.02 -25.66 -30.97
C TRP A 120 25.36 -26.41 -31.00
N THR A 121 26.47 -25.69 -30.87
CA THR A 121 27.83 -26.25 -30.89
C THR A 121 28.67 -25.62 -29.79
N ASP A 122 29.38 -26.43 -28.99
CA ASP A 122 30.28 -25.97 -27.92
C ASP A 122 29.66 -24.93 -26.95
N GLY A 123 28.38 -25.10 -26.59
CA GLY A 123 27.69 -24.23 -25.64
C GLY A 123 27.23 -22.87 -26.20
N LYS A 124 27.17 -22.72 -27.53
CA LYS A 124 26.71 -21.49 -28.19
C LYS A 124 25.92 -21.78 -29.47
N TRP A 125 25.07 -20.83 -29.87
CA TRP A 125 24.36 -20.86 -31.14
C TRP A 125 25.26 -20.37 -32.28
N GLU A 126 25.42 -21.20 -33.31
CA GLU A 126 26.15 -20.82 -34.53
C GLU A 126 25.21 -20.85 -35.76
N PRO A 127 25.18 -19.80 -36.60
CA PRO A 127 24.36 -19.78 -37.80
C PRO A 127 24.71 -20.93 -38.77
N LYS A 128 23.71 -21.72 -39.18
CA LYS A 128 23.87 -22.84 -40.10
C LYS A 128 23.47 -22.42 -41.52
N SER A 129 24.47 -22.31 -42.41
CA SER A 129 24.24 -21.96 -43.81
C SER A 129 23.95 -23.15 -44.73
N ASN A 130 24.45 -24.36 -44.40
CA ASN A 130 24.22 -25.58 -45.18
C ASN A 130 23.09 -26.43 -44.57
N LEU A 131 21.86 -26.17 -45.01
CA LEU A 131 20.65 -26.86 -44.54
C LEU A 131 20.43 -28.23 -45.20
N SER A 132 21.23 -28.60 -46.21
CA SER A 132 21.17 -29.92 -46.86
C SER A 132 22.01 -30.99 -46.14
N SER A 133 22.64 -30.64 -45.02
CA SER A 133 23.36 -31.59 -44.16
C SER A 133 22.41 -32.50 -43.38
N SER A 134 22.88 -33.65 -42.90
CA SER A 134 22.09 -34.54 -42.05
C SER A 134 21.71 -33.83 -40.76
N PHE A 135 20.45 -33.98 -40.34
CA PHE A 135 19.98 -33.45 -39.07
C PHE A 135 20.56 -34.29 -37.91
N ASP A 136 21.55 -33.73 -37.20
CA ASP A 136 22.23 -34.34 -36.06
C ASP A 136 22.56 -33.24 -35.04
N GLY A 137 21.88 -33.25 -33.89
CA GLY A 137 22.04 -32.24 -32.84
C GLY A 137 20.79 -31.37 -32.59
N THR A 138 21.00 -30.25 -31.90
CA THR A 138 19.94 -29.31 -31.47
C THR A 138 20.00 -28.04 -32.31
N TYR A 139 18.85 -27.59 -32.80
CA TYR A 139 18.75 -26.46 -33.71
C TYR A 139 17.83 -25.36 -33.16
N ALA A 140 18.02 -24.13 -33.61
CA ALA A 140 17.10 -23.02 -33.36
C ALA A 140 16.73 -22.32 -34.66
N ILE A 141 15.54 -21.74 -34.71
CA ILE A 141 15.00 -20.96 -35.81
C ILE A 141 14.58 -19.63 -35.20
N GLY A 142 15.33 -18.57 -35.49
CA GLY A 142 15.10 -17.25 -34.93
C GLY A 142 14.77 -16.23 -36.00
N PHE A 143 13.80 -15.36 -35.76
CA PHE A 143 13.51 -14.22 -36.62
C PHE A 143 14.23 -12.95 -36.16
N TYR A 144 15.43 -12.71 -36.69
CA TYR A 144 16.32 -11.68 -36.18
C TYR A 144 17.05 -10.90 -37.26
N PRO A 145 17.60 -9.71 -36.94
CA PRO A 145 18.62 -9.09 -37.75
C PRO A 145 19.92 -9.90 -37.72
N ALA A 146 20.74 -9.72 -38.76
CA ALA A 146 22.00 -10.43 -38.88
C ALA A 146 22.92 -10.18 -37.65
N GLY A 147 23.49 -11.26 -37.10
CA GLY A 147 24.42 -11.21 -35.96
C GLY A 147 23.77 -11.34 -34.59
N THR A 148 22.44 -11.36 -34.49
CA THR A 148 21.72 -11.73 -33.26
C THR A 148 21.59 -13.24 -33.16
N VAL A 149 21.54 -13.76 -31.94
CA VAL A 149 21.34 -15.18 -31.63
C VAL A 149 20.18 -15.34 -30.64
N PRO A 150 19.54 -16.52 -30.54
CA PRO A 150 18.57 -16.79 -29.50
C PRO A 150 19.17 -16.64 -28.10
N ALA A 151 18.42 -16.02 -27.19
CA ALA A 151 18.80 -15.90 -25.79
C ALA A 151 18.56 -17.21 -25.02
N GLU A 152 17.58 -18.00 -25.47
CA GLU A 152 17.26 -19.31 -24.89
C GLU A 152 18.23 -20.40 -25.36
N THR A 153 18.64 -21.29 -24.46
CA THR A 153 19.63 -22.34 -24.74
C THR A 153 19.06 -23.72 -24.42
N PRO A 154 19.58 -24.80 -25.03
CA PRO A 154 19.14 -26.15 -24.73
C PRO A 154 19.31 -26.55 -23.26
N ASP A 155 20.29 -25.94 -22.58
CA ASP A 155 20.60 -26.20 -21.17
C ASP A 155 19.67 -25.42 -20.19
N HIS A 156 18.99 -24.38 -20.67
CA HIS A 156 18.11 -23.52 -19.88
C HIS A 156 16.84 -23.17 -20.67
N GLN A 157 15.84 -24.07 -20.63
CA GLN A 157 14.63 -24.03 -21.44
C GLN A 157 13.42 -23.48 -20.67
N SER A 158 13.44 -22.20 -20.27
CA SER A 158 12.27 -21.51 -19.66
C SER A 158 12.66 -20.06 -19.30
N ILE A 159 13.08 -19.28 -20.28
CA ILE A 159 13.66 -17.96 -20.00
C ILE A 159 12.65 -16.84 -20.25
N THR A 160 12.57 -15.87 -19.34
CA THR A 160 11.96 -14.55 -19.60
C THR A 160 12.86 -13.70 -20.49
N CYS A 161 13.05 -14.13 -21.75
CA CYS A 161 13.82 -13.39 -22.73
C CYS A 161 12.90 -12.82 -23.80
N MET A 162 13.14 -11.54 -24.09
CA MET A 162 12.61 -10.72 -25.19
C MET A 162 11.24 -10.08 -24.98
N GLY A 163 11.29 -8.80 -24.57
CA GLY A 163 10.27 -7.79 -24.86
C GLY A 163 9.18 -7.66 -23.81
N ASN A 164 9.16 -6.51 -23.14
CA ASN A 164 8.14 -6.16 -22.13
C ASN A 164 6.80 -5.75 -22.76
N ASP A 165 6.39 -6.37 -23.87
CA ASP A 165 5.02 -6.23 -24.37
C ASP A 165 4.05 -6.87 -23.37
N SER A 166 2.94 -6.19 -23.08
CA SER A 166 1.83 -6.72 -22.28
C SER A 166 1.20 -8.00 -22.83
N THR A 167 1.54 -8.46 -24.03
CA THR A 167 1.19 -9.81 -24.49
C THR A 167 1.99 -10.91 -23.78
N MET A 168 3.23 -10.63 -23.37
CA MET A 168 4.19 -11.65 -22.95
C MET A 168 4.70 -11.49 -21.51
N GLN A 169 4.49 -10.33 -20.87
CA GLN A 169 4.67 -10.20 -19.42
C GLN A 169 3.84 -11.21 -18.62
N TYR A 170 2.76 -11.71 -19.22
CA TYR A 170 1.79 -12.57 -18.56
C TYR A 170 1.76 -13.98 -19.10
N TYR A 171 2.42 -14.31 -20.20
CA TYR A 171 2.45 -15.70 -20.69
C TYR A 171 3.79 -16.32 -20.32
N MET A 172 3.77 -17.35 -19.48
CA MET A 172 4.96 -18.09 -19.08
C MET A 172 4.81 -19.54 -19.47
N ASN A 173 5.75 -20.01 -20.29
CA ASN A 173 5.90 -21.43 -20.58
C ASN A 173 6.75 -22.03 -19.45
N ALA A 174 6.09 -22.51 -18.40
CA ALA A 174 6.78 -22.94 -17.18
C ALA A 174 6.17 -24.25 -16.67
N ARG A 175 7.03 -25.20 -16.28
CA ARG A 175 6.59 -26.36 -15.51
C ARG A 175 6.37 -25.92 -14.06
N ILE A 176 5.27 -26.31 -13.44
CA ILE A 176 5.08 -26.13 -11.99
C ILE A 176 5.38 -27.48 -11.35
N SER A 177 6.35 -27.53 -10.45
CA SER A 177 6.67 -28.78 -9.73
C SER A 177 5.51 -29.18 -8.83
N SER A 178 5.30 -30.48 -8.64
CA SER A 178 4.37 -31.00 -7.62
C SER A 178 4.98 -31.02 -6.21
N ASP A 179 6.28 -30.76 -6.09
CA ASP A 179 6.98 -30.73 -4.80
C ASP A 179 6.56 -29.50 -3.98
N SER A 180 6.62 -29.61 -2.65
CA SER A 180 6.37 -28.46 -1.77
C SER A 180 7.36 -27.32 -2.04
N PRO A 181 6.91 -26.05 -1.96
CA PRO A 181 7.77 -24.91 -2.15
C PRO A 181 8.87 -24.82 -1.08
N GLU A 182 10.09 -24.53 -1.52
CA GLU A 182 11.30 -24.35 -0.74
C GLU A 182 11.97 -23.03 -1.11
N PHE A 183 12.12 -22.13 -0.14
CA PHE A 183 12.87 -20.89 -0.30
C PHE A 183 14.35 -21.20 -0.55
N VAL A 184 14.89 -20.77 -1.68
CA VAL A 184 16.28 -21.04 -2.06
C VAL A 184 17.18 -19.90 -1.58
N TRP A 185 16.89 -18.68 -2.01
CA TRP A 185 17.64 -17.49 -1.63
C TRP A 185 16.79 -16.22 -1.82
N GLY A 186 17.22 -15.13 -1.18
CA GLY A 186 16.64 -13.80 -1.40
C GLY A 186 17.65 -12.70 -1.12
N ASN A 187 17.47 -11.56 -1.76
CA ASN A 187 18.35 -10.41 -1.67
C ASN A 187 17.55 -9.16 -1.25
N ASN A 188 17.97 -8.52 -0.15
CA ASN A 188 17.37 -7.31 0.43
C ASN A 188 18.11 -6.02 0.00
N GLY A 189 18.83 -6.07 -1.12
CA GLY A 189 19.62 -4.98 -1.70
C GLY A 189 21.11 -5.07 -1.36
N MET A 190 21.97 -4.67 -2.31
CA MET A 190 23.41 -4.54 -2.03
C MET A 190 23.64 -3.48 -0.95
N ASN A 191 24.45 -3.81 0.05
CA ASN A 191 24.87 -2.91 1.14
C ASN A 191 23.73 -2.30 1.99
N GLY A 192 22.57 -2.97 2.08
CA GLY A 192 21.46 -2.52 2.94
C GLY A 192 20.72 -1.27 2.43
N VAL A 193 20.91 -0.91 1.16
CA VAL A 193 20.17 0.16 0.50
C VAL A 193 18.83 -0.40 0.04
N LYS A 194 17.76 0.01 0.72
CA LYS A 194 16.38 -0.30 0.32
C LYS A 194 16.00 0.57 -0.89
N GLY A 195 15.56 -0.05 -1.97
CA GLY A 195 15.12 0.64 -3.19
C GLY A 195 14.04 -0.15 -3.90
N SER A 196 13.22 0.51 -4.72
CA SER A 196 12.16 -0.16 -5.48
C SER A 196 12.76 -1.01 -6.59
N TYR A 197 12.35 -2.27 -6.68
CA TYR A 197 12.82 -3.22 -7.68
C TYR A 197 11.91 -3.21 -8.91
N SER A 198 12.50 -3.28 -10.11
CA SER A 198 11.74 -3.56 -11.34
C SER A 198 11.40 -5.04 -11.43
N GLN A 199 10.57 -5.41 -12.42
CA GLN A 199 10.41 -6.81 -12.78
C GLN A 199 11.79 -7.42 -13.09
N PRO A 200 12.14 -8.54 -12.45
CA PRO A 200 13.38 -9.28 -12.70
C PRO A 200 13.37 -9.88 -14.11
N LEU A 201 14.53 -10.15 -14.68
CA LEU A 201 14.65 -10.86 -15.96
C LEU A 201 15.56 -12.04 -15.77
N THR A 202 15.39 -13.10 -16.56
CA THR A 202 16.30 -14.23 -16.56
C THR A 202 16.85 -14.47 -17.95
N ALA A 203 18.06 -15.03 -18.05
CA ALA A 203 18.61 -15.62 -19.28
C ALA A 203 19.86 -16.45 -18.97
N SER A 204 20.03 -17.58 -19.67
CA SER A 204 21.24 -18.42 -19.56
C SER A 204 21.61 -18.80 -18.11
N GLY A 205 20.61 -19.14 -17.27
CA GLY A 205 20.84 -19.45 -15.85
C GLY A 205 21.24 -18.25 -14.97
N LEU A 206 21.04 -17.03 -15.46
CA LEU A 206 21.28 -15.77 -14.74
C LEU A 206 19.96 -15.07 -14.45
N VAL A 207 19.95 -14.25 -13.39
CA VAL A 207 18.88 -13.32 -13.07
C VAL A 207 19.41 -11.89 -13.02
N PHE A 208 18.68 -10.98 -13.66
CA PHE A 208 18.99 -9.56 -13.76
C PHE A 208 17.97 -8.78 -12.96
N VAL A 209 18.46 -7.96 -12.04
CA VAL A 209 17.66 -7.25 -11.07
C VAL A 209 18.03 -5.78 -11.09
N LYS A 210 17.07 -4.93 -11.47
CA LYS A 210 17.21 -3.47 -11.42
C LYS A 210 16.59 -2.93 -10.14
N TYR A 211 17.30 -2.04 -9.45
CA TYR A 211 16.77 -1.36 -8.26
C TYR A 211 17.31 0.07 -8.11
N GLY A 212 16.52 0.94 -7.49
CA GLY A 212 16.90 2.34 -7.22
C GLY A 212 15.91 3.06 -6.30
N TYR A 213 16.36 4.10 -5.59
CA TYR A 213 15.55 4.79 -4.58
C TYR A 213 15.48 6.31 -4.73
N GLY A 214 14.34 6.87 -4.30
CA GLY A 214 14.16 8.26 -3.93
C GLY A 214 13.72 8.42 -2.47
N MET A 215 14.68 8.58 -1.53
CA MET A 215 14.52 9.50 -0.39
C MET A 215 15.86 10.14 -0.01
N LYS A 216 15.86 11.46 -0.23
CA LYS A 216 16.55 12.59 0.43
C LYS A 216 17.99 12.55 0.92
N GLU A 217 18.65 11.43 1.21
CA GLU A 217 19.98 11.51 1.85
C GLU A 217 21.11 10.73 1.18
N TYR A 218 20.90 9.62 0.46
CA TYR A 218 22.02 8.91 -0.17
C TYR A 218 21.63 8.20 -1.48
N ALA A 219 22.46 8.42 -2.52
CA ALA A 219 22.47 7.84 -3.88
C ALA A 219 21.58 8.50 -4.97
N GLN A 220 22.21 9.25 -5.88
CA GLN A 220 21.65 9.66 -7.19
C GLN A 220 21.82 8.56 -8.28
N ASN A 221 22.19 7.34 -7.88
CA ASN A 221 22.47 6.24 -8.79
C ASN A 221 21.58 5.04 -8.46
N ALA A 222 21.02 4.43 -9.50
CA ALA A 222 20.39 3.12 -9.47
C ALA A 222 21.41 2.04 -9.88
N CYS A 223 21.03 0.78 -9.72
CA CYS A 223 21.89 -0.36 -10.00
C CYS A 223 21.15 -1.42 -10.81
N MET A 224 21.86 -2.04 -11.74
CA MET A 224 21.49 -3.30 -12.37
C MET A 224 22.48 -4.36 -11.90
N THR A 225 21.98 -5.41 -11.23
CA THR A 225 22.79 -6.52 -10.71
C THR A 225 22.45 -7.80 -11.46
N CYS A 226 23.47 -8.54 -11.87
CA CYS A 226 23.37 -9.89 -12.40
C CYS A 226 23.81 -10.91 -11.35
N MET A 227 22.96 -11.89 -11.08
CA MET A 227 23.21 -12.97 -10.15
C MET A 227 23.05 -14.32 -10.84
N ASP A 228 23.75 -15.33 -10.33
CA ASP A 228 23.45 -16.72 -10.67
C ASP A 228 22.04 -17.08 -10.20
N LEU A 229 21.22 -17.65 -11.10
CA LEU A 229 19.83 -17.93 -10.80
C LEU A 229 19.68 -18.93 -9.64
N TYR A 230 20.55 -19.94 -9.57
CA TYR A 230 20.39 -21.04 -8.62
C TYR A 230 21.07 -20.77 -7.28
N THR A 231 22.19 -20.04 -7.26
CA THR A 231 22.93 -19.77 -6.02
C THR A 231 22.66 -18.39 -5.43
N GLY A 232 22.15 -17.44 -6.21
CA GLY A 232 22.00 -16.04 -5.81
C GLY A 232 23.34 -15.28 -5.70
N GLU A 233 24.45 -15.89 -6.12
CA GLU A 233 25.76 -15.26 -6.12
C GLU A 233 25.84 -14.17 -7.20
N GLU A 234 26.27 -12.97 -6.81
CA GLU A 234 26.44 -11.86 -7.74
C GLU A 234 27.61 -12.12 -8.70
N LYS A 235 27.36 -11.97 -10.00
CA LYS A 235 28.40 -12.04 -11.05
C LYS A 235 28.92 -10.67 -11.43
N TRP A 236 28.03 -9.69 -11.57
CA TRP A 236 28.40 -8.31 -11.89
C TRP A 236 27.30 -7.32 -11.48
N HIS A 237 27.67 -6.05 -11.36
CA HIS A 237 26.75 -4.94 -11.15
C HIS A 237 27.13 -3.70 -11.95
N PHE A 238 26.12 -2.88 -12.28
CA PHE A 238 26.25 -1.66 -13.06
C PHE A 238 25.48 -0.52 -12.41
N PHE A 239 26.18 0.50 -11.91
CA PHE A 239 25.55 1.72 -11.39
C PHE A 239 25.32 2.74 -12.50
N PHE A 240 24.16 3.39 -12.49
CA PHE A 240 23.80 4.42 -13.46
C PHE A 240 22.96 5.53 -12.82
N PRO A 241 23.03 6.78 -13.33
CA PRO A 241 22.27 7.89 -12.77
C PRO A 241 20.76 7.68 -12.88
N THR A 242 20.03 8.18 -11.89
CA THR A 242 18.56 8.17 -11.84
C THR A 242 18.03 9.53 -11.36
N THR A 243 16.85 9.94 -11.80
CA THR A 243 16.13 11.11 -11.25
C THR A 243 14.90 10.73 -10.43
N TYR A 244 14.43 9.48 -10.56
CA TYR A 244 13.21 8.99 -9.92
C TYR A 244 13.29 7.49 -9.58
N TYR A 245 12.16 6.82 -9.29
CA TYR A 245 12.11 5.37 -9.12
C TYR A 245 12.48 4.63 -10.42
N GLU A 246 13.36 3.63 -10.32
CA GLU A 246 13.76 2.77 -11.44
C GLU A 246 12.92 1.49 -11.51
N VAL A 247 11.62 1.65 -11.69
CA VAL A 247 10.66 0.53 -11.75
C VAL A 247 10.35 0.06 -13.17
N THR A 248 11.00 0.64 -14.18
CA THR A 248 10.80 0.26 -15.59
C THR A 248 11.48 -1.06 -15.93
N THR A 249 10.81 -1.95 -16.66
CA THR A 249 11.35 -3.27 -17.01
C THR A 249 12.29 -3.18 -18.21
N SER A 250 13.49 -3.72 -18.04
CA SER A 250 14.53 -3.80 -19.07
C SER A 250 14.23 -4.88 -20.13
N ALA A 251 15.06 -5.02 -21.16
CA ALA A 251 14.89 -6.05 -22.19
C ALA A 251 16.19 -6.84 -22.41
N ILE A 252 16.07 -8.15 -22.66
CA ILE A 252 17.19 -9.01 -23.06
C ILE A 252 16.96 -9.38 -24.53
N VAL A 253 17.99 -9.24 -25.37
CA VAL A 253 17.98 -9.68 -26.77
C VAL A 253 19.31 -10.34 -27.09
N GLY A 254 19.28 -11.65 -27.37
CA GLY A 254 20.49 -12.46 -27.55
C GLY A 254 21.42 -12.38 -26.34
N ASP A 255 22.67 -11.94 -26.57
CA ASP A 255 23.72 -11.84 -25.55
C ASP A 255 23.75 -10.48 -24.82
N TYR A 256 22.79 -9.61 -25.11
CA TYR A 256 22.78 -8.23 -24.61
C TYR A 256 21.57 -7.94 -23.72
N LEU A 257 21.83 -7.21 -22.63
CA LEU A 257 20.84 -6.60 -21.76
C LEU A 257 20.74 -5.11 -22.07
N TYR A 258 19.50 -4.63 -22.23
CA TYR A 258 19.17 -3.25 -22.54
C TYR A 258 18.50 -2.60 -21.33
N VAL A 259 19.19 -1.62 -20.74
CA VAL A 259 18.80 -0.99 -19.47
C VAL A 259 18.48 0.48 -19.70
N GLN A 260 17.22 0.84 -19.55
CA GLN A 260 16.80 2.24 -19.54
C GLN A 260 16.95 2.87 -18.15
N SER A 261 17.10 4.19 -18.14
CA SER A 261 17.18 5.02 -16.96
C SER A 261 16.19 6.18 -17.05
N SER A 262 15.64 6.54 -15.89
CA SER A 262 14.83 7.74 -15.68
C SER A 262 15.59 9.04 -15.93
N PHE A 263 16.93 8.99 -16.00
CA PHE A 263 17.77 10.10 -16.45
C PHE A 263 17.71 10.31 -17.98
N GLY A 264 16.94 9.50 -18.71
CA GLY A 264 16.78 9.59 -20.17
C GLY A 264 17.89 8.88 -20.96
N LYS A 265 18.62 7.96 -20.33
CA LYS A 265 19.63 7.13 -20.99
C LYS A 265 19.12 5.72 -21.25
N LEU A 266 19.64 5.09 -22.29
CA LEU A 266 19.47 3.68 -22.61
C LEU A 266 20.86 3.06 -22.75
N TYR A 267 21.11 1.96 -22.04
CA TYR A 267 22.40 1.26 -21.99
C TYR A 267 22.27 -0.11 -22.63
N LYS A 268 23.34 -0.57 -23.27
CA LYS A 268 23.51 -1.93 -23.82
C LYS A 268 24.71 -2.57 -23.13
N ILE A 269 24.49 -3.73 -22.52
CA ILE A 269 25.46 -4.45 -21.72
C ILE A 269 25.58 -5.88 -22.28
N ASN A 270 26.78 -6.35 -22.59
CA ASN A 270 26.99 -7.76 -22.91
C ASN A 270 27.01 -8.55 -21.59
N TYR A 271 25.93 -9.25 -21.27
CA TYR A 271 25.82 -9.91 -19.97
C TYR A 271 26.64 -11.21 -19.88
N LYS A 272 27.02 -11.80 -21.02
CA LYS A 272 27.81 -13.05 -21.06
C LYS A 272 29.29 -12.84 -20.78
N THR A 273 29.82 -11.65 -21.10
CA THR A 273 31.25 -11.34 -20.92
C THR A 273 31.53 -10.41 -19.74
N SER A 274 30.49 -9.92 -19.05
CA SER A 274 30.63 -8.98 -17.93
C SER A 274 30.98 -9.71 -16.62
N GLU A 275 31.85 -9.12 -15.80
CA GLU A 275 32.28 -9.65 -14.50
C GLU A 275 32.65 -8.49 -13.55
N GLY A 276 32.23 -8.57 -12.29
CA GLY A 276 32.52 -7.56 -11.26
C GLY A 276 31.77 -6.22 -11.41
N ASP A 277 32.38 -5.12 -10.97
CA ASP A 277 31.82 -3.78 -11.16
C ASP A 277 32.10 -3.27 -12.58
N ILE A 278 31.05 -3.18 -13.40
CA ILE A 278 31.14 -2.74 -14.81
C ILE A 278 30.73 -1.28 -15.01
N THR A 279 30.52 -0.51 -13.94
CA THR A 279 30.03 0.89 -13.98
C THR A 279 30.87 1.80 -14.89
N ASN A 280 32.19 1.61 -14.90
CA ASN A 280 33.13 2.41 -15.70
C ASN A 280 33.67 1.64 -16.92
N SER A 281 33.04 0.53 -17.31
CA SER A 281 33.47 -0.25 -18.46
C SER A 281 33.16 0.49 -19.77
N MET A 282 34.14 0.49 -20.68
CA MET A 282 33.98 1.04 -22.03
C MET A 282 33.16 0.11 -22.94
N ASP A 283 32.91 -1.13 -22.51
CA ASP A 283 32.10 -2.12 -23.23
C ASP A 283 30.60 -1.91 -23.01
N VAL A 284 30.22 -1.10 -22.01
CA VAL A 284 28.84 -0.64 -21.83
C VAL A 284 28.61 0.54 -22.76
N THR A 285 27.72 0.38 -23.74
CA THR A 285 27.40 1.41 -24.73
C THR A 285 26.03 2.05 -24.48
N THR A 286 25.82 3.24 -25.00
CA THR A 286 24.55 3.97 -24.97
C THR A 286 24.13 4.36 -26.40
N PHE A 287 23.27 5.37 -26.56
CA PHE A 287 22.81 5.86 -27.85
C PHE A 287 23.95 6.03 -28.86
N TYR A 288 23.64 5.70 -30.12
CA TYR A 288 24.58 5.72 -31.24
C TYR A 288 25.81 4.82 -31.06
N GLY A 289 25.72 3.79 -30.20
CA GLY A 289 26.82 2.89 -29.88
C GLY A 289 27.98 3.54 -29.12
N ALA A 290 27.82 4.76 -28.59
CA ALA A 290 28.87 5.47 -27.88
C ALA A 290 29.15 4.82 -26.50
N PRO A 291 30.39 4.80 -26.00
CA PRO A 291 30.68 4.31 -24.65
C PRO A 291 29.94 5.12 -23.58
N ALA A 292 29.21 4.44 -22.71
CA ALA A 292 28.35 5.04 -21.70
C ALA A 292 29.07 5.97 -20.71
N PRO A 293 30.29 5.66 -20.22
CA PRO A 293 31.01 6.54 -19.29
C PRO A 293 31.37 7.92 -19.88
N THR A 294 31.43 8.04 -21.21
CA THR A 294 31.89 9.26 -21.91
C THR A 294 30.79 10.00 -22.66
N SER A 295 29.59 9.43 -22.77
CA SER A 295 28.51 10.00 -23.57
C SER A 295 27.52 10.78 -22.70
N ASP A 296 27.24 12.02 -23.08
CA ASP A 296 26.22 12.87 -22.44
C ASP A 296 24.87 12.86 -23.18
N VAL A 297 24.77 12.08 -24.27
CA VAL A 297 23.54 11.98 -25.07
C VAL A 297 22.43 11.33 -24.24
N LYS A 298 21.25 11.96 -24.26
CA LYS A 298 20.05 11.48 -23.57
C LYS A 298 18.78 12.00 -24.25
N VAL A 299 17.67 11.30 -24.06
CA VAL A 299 16.36 11.82 -24.49
C VAL A 299 15.93 13.01 -23.61
N PRO A 300 15.14 13.95 -24.16
CA PRO A 300 14.56 15.04 -23.39
C PRO A 300 13.69 14.52 -22.24
N ASN A 301 13.73 15.23 -21.12
CA ASN A 301 12.92 14.95 -19.93
C ASN A 301 11.99 16.13 -19.57
N LYS A 302 12.04 17.23 -20.32
CA LYS A 302 11.15 18.39 -20.14
C LYS A 302 9.92 18.25 -21.03
N ILE A 303 8.74 18.25 -20.42
CA ILE A 303 7.45 18.18 -21.14
C ILE A 303 7.29 19.41 -22.06
N PRO A 304 7.07 19.22 -23.37
CA PRO A 304 6.81 20.30 -24.33
C PRO A 304 5.47 21.00 -24.09
N GLU A 305 5.31 22.22 -24.62
CA GLU A 305 4.03 22.92 -24.61
C GLU A 305 3.00 22.18 -25.48
N GLY A 306 1.76 22.00 -24.98
CA GLY A 306 0.69 21.27 -25.66
C GLY A 306 0.67 19.76 -25.41
N VAL A 307 1.57 19.22 -24.58
CA VAL A 307 1.50 17.84 -24.09
C VAL A 307 0.78 17.81 -22.75
N HIS A 308 -0.28 17.04 -22.66
CA HIS A 308 -1.23 16.97 -21.55
C HIS A 308 -1.01 15.73 -20.69
N GLY A 309 -1.62 15.75 -19.49
CA GLY A 309 -1.58 14.64 -18.55
C GLY A 309 -0.62 14.85 -17.38
N LYS A 310 -0.80 14.03 -16.35
CA LYS A 310 -0.05 14.13 -15.09
C LYS A 310 1.10 13.13 -15.07
N ASN A 311 2.34 13.61 -15.06
CA ASN A 311 3.50 12.75 -15.01
C ASN A 311 4.13 12.69 -13.60
N ASN A 312 4.49 11.48 -13.18
CA ASN A 312 5.27 11.22 -11.96
C ASN A 312 6.61 10.53 -12.26
N ALA A 313 6.93 10.20 -13.52
CA ALA A 313 8.17 9.54 -13.92
C ALA A 313 9.09 10.53 -14.67
N ASP A 314 10.36 10.18 -14.82
CA ASP A 314 11.31 10.88 -15.68
C ASP A 314 11.92 9.89 -16.69
N GLY A 315 12.40 10.39 -17.84
CA GLY A 315 13.19 9.61 -18.79
C GLY A 315 12.41 8.65 -19.69
N LEU A 316 12.92 7.43 -19.83
CA LEU A 316 12.36 6.37 -20.68
C LEU A 316 11.53 5.35 -19.86
N THR A 317 10.47 4.86 -20.49
CA THR A 317 9.53 3.89 -19.93
C THR A 317 10.01 2.44 -20.13
N SER A 318 9.21 1.44 -19.78
CA SER A 318 9.60 0.04 -19.96
C SER A 318 9.82 -0.33 -21.45
N LEU A 319 10.79 -1.21 -21.72
CA LEU A 319 11.27 -1.51 -23.08
C LEU A 319 10.53 -2.68 -23.71
N SER A 320 10.03 -2.49 -24.92
CA SER A 320 9.44 -3.57 -25.72
C SER A 320 10.36 -3.93 -26.89
N TYR A 321 10.42 -5.21 -27.23
CA TYR A 321 11.24 -5.72 -28.32
C TYR A 321 10.37 -6.50 -29.30
N ASN A 322 10.52 -6.23 -30.59
CA ASN A 322 9.88 -7.02 -31.64
C ASN A 322 10.68 -6.90 -32.95
N SER A 323 10.95 -8.02 -33.60
CA SER A 323 11.57 -8.10 -34.94
C SER A 323 12.86 -7.28 -35.08
N GLY A 324 13.74 -7.32 -34.08
CA GLY A 324 15.05 -6.66 -34.15
C GLY A 324 15.08 -5.19 -33.73
N VAL A 325 13.96 -4.63 -33.27
CA VAL A 325 13.90 -3.23 -32.80
C VAL A 325 13.43 -3.14 -31.36
N LEU A 326 13.90 -2.10 -30.66
CA LEU A 326 13.51 -1.74 -29.31
C LEU A 326 12.62 -0.51 -29.35
N VAL A 327 11.47 -0.56 -28.68
CA VAL A 327 10.55 0.57 -28.55
C VAL A 327 10.45 0.99 -27.09
N SER A 328 10.50 2.29 -26.86
CA SER A 328 10.26 2.89 -25.55
C SER A 328 9.53 4.21 -25.72
N LYS A 329 8.64 4.52 -24.79
CA LYS A 329 8.08 5.86 -24.66
C LYS A 329 9.00 6.72 -23.78
N GLY A 330 9.03 8.02 -24.04
CA GLY A 330 9.65 9.03 -23.20
C GLY A 330 8.59 9.87 -22.51
N VAL A 331 8.92 10.37 -21.33
CA VAL A 331 8.00 11.17 -20.50
C VAL A 331 7.43 12.42 -21.16
N THR A 332 8.08 12.90 -22.23
CA THR A 332 7.63 14.03 -23.05
C THR A 332 6.50 13.68 -24.01
N GLY A 333 5.99 12.44 -23.97
CA GLY A 333 5.00 11.93 -24.91
C GLY A 333 5.57 11.47 -26.25
N MET A 334 6.91 11.44 -26.40
CA MET A 334 7.53 10.83 -27.57
C MET A 334 7.59 9.31 -27.45
N VAL A 335 7.33 8.60 -28.55
CA VAL A 335 7.57 7.17 -28.70
C VAL A 335 8.78 6.99 -29.61
N TYR A 336 9.79 6.24 -29.16
CA TYR A 336 11.03 6.03 -29.88
C TYR A 336 11.17 4.58 -30.30
N CYS A 337 11.75 4.36 -31.47
CA CYS A 337 12.18 3.06 -31.97
C CYS A 337 13.68 3.08 -32.23
N PHE A 338 14.40 2.08 -31.73
CA PHE A 338 15.85 1.95 -31.82
C PHE A 338 16.24 0.61 -32.44
N ASP A 339 17.37 0.58 -33.12
CA ASP A 339 18.05 -0.67 -33.46
C ASP A 339 18.76 -1.28 -32.22
N LEU A 340 19.33 -2.47 -32.38
CA LEU A 340 20.08 -3.16 -31.32
C LEU A 340 21.43 -2.52 -30.97
N ASN A 341 21.85 -1.47 -31.68
CA ASN A 341 23.01 -0.65 -31.38
C ASN A 341 22.62 0.72 -30.80
N LEU A 342 21.34 0.89 -30.44
CA LEU A 342 20.79 2.11 -29.87
C LEU A 342 20.88 3.31 -30.81
N ASN A 343 20.92 3.07 -32.12
CA ASN A 343 20.66 4.09 -33.11
C ASN A 343 19.14 4.27 -33.23
N PRO A 344 18.62 5.49 -33.10
CA PRO A 344 17.20 5.72 -33.29
C PRO A 344 16.85 5.53 -34.78
N ILE A 345 15.72 4.87 -35.04
CA ILE A 345 15.17 4.58 -36.37
C ILE A 345 14.07 5.59 -36.70
N TRP A 346 13.14 5.79 -35.75
CA TRP A 346 12.11 6.82 -35.84
C TRP A 346 11.65 7.24 -34.44
N SER A 347 11.02 8.40 -34.37
CA SER A 347 10.35 8.91 -33.18
C SER A 347 9.03 9.59 -33.55
N CYS A 348 8.02 9.44 -32.70
CA CYS A 348 6.66 9.93 -32.92
C CYS A 348 6.18 10.71 -31.69
N GLN A 349 5.73 11.96 -31.87
CA GLN A 349 5.22 12.80 -30.78
C GLN A 349 3.72 12.58 -30.60
N THR A 350 3.30 12.22 -29.40
CA THR A 350 1.88 12.14 -28.98
C THR A 350 1.48 13.37 -28.16
N SER A 351 0.19 13.59 -27.91
CA SER A 351 -0.28 14.71 -27.07
C SER A 351 -0.29 14.42 -25.57
N GLY A 352 0.06 13.20 -25.15
CA GLY A 352 0.01 12.78 -23.75
C GLY A 352 1.36 12.41 -23.18
N VAL A 353 1.61 12.77 -21.92
CA VAL A 353 2.80 12.30 -21.19
C VAL A 353 2.77 10.78 -21.01
N SER A 354 3.95 10.17 -20.88
CA SER A 354 4.08 8.73 -20.67
C SER A 354 4.41 8.38 -19.22
N TYR A 355 3.77 7.34 -18.71
CA TYR A 355 4.14 6.69 -17.44
C TYR A 355 4.98 5.43 -17.69
N THR A 356 5.45 4.77 -16.64
CA THR A 356 6.45 3.68 -16.69
C THR A 356 6.05 2.45 -17.51
N TYR A 357 4.78 2.33 -17.87
CA TYR A 357 4.22 1.30 -18.74
C TYR A 357 4.90 1.23 -20.12
N ALA A 358 5.18 0.00 -20.57
CA ALA A 358 5.69 -0.27 -21.91
C ALA A 358 4.65 0.09 -23.01
N ALA A 359 5.13 0.27 -24.24
CA ALA A 359 4.28 0.23 -25.42
C ALA A 359 4.12 -1.22 -25.88
N SER A 360 2.95 -1.60 -26.39
CA SER A 360 2.73 -2.95 -26.92
C SER A 360 3.10 -2.96 -28.41
N ILE A 361 3.66 -4.05 -28.92
CA ILE A 361 4.14 -4.11 -30.31
C ILE A 361 3.63 -5.39 -30.98
N ASP A 362 2.80 -5.23 -32.00
CA ASP A 362 2.51 -6.33 -32.91
C ASP A 362 3.43 -6.31 -34.15
N ASP A 363 3.16 -7.21 -35.09
CA ASP A 363 3.98 -7.37 -36.28
C ASP A 363 4.10 -6.11 -37.16
N ASP A 364 3.12 -5.21 -37.17
CA ASP A 364 3.12 -3.99 -37.99
C ASP A 364 2.92 -2.70 -37.20
N TYR A 365 2.38 -2.77 -35.97
CA TYR A 365 1.92 -1.62 -35.20
C TYR A 365 2.51 -1.55 -33.79
N VAL A 366 2.71 -0.33 -33.31
CA VAL A 366 3.05 0.01 -31.93
C VAL A 366 1.85 0.69 -31.28
N TYR A 367 1.41 0.14 -30.16
CA TYR A 367 0.29 0.65 -29.36
C TYR A 367 0.83 1.37 -28.12
N ALA A 368 0.57 2.67 -28.03
CA ALA A 368 1.05 3.52 -26.96
C ALA A 368 -0.12 4.18 -26.22
N GLY A 369 -0.47 3.63 -25.06
CA GLY A 369 -1.36 4.29 -24.09
C GLY A 369 -0.64 5.43 -23.36
N GLN A 370 -1.30 6.59 -23.27
CA GLN A 370 -0.76 7.82 -22.66
C GLN A 370 -1.65 8.38 -21.53
N PHE A 371 -1.10 9.38 -20.82
CA PHE A 371 -1.71 10.02 -19.64
C PHE A 371 -2.62 11.22 -19.93
N ASP A 372 -2.96 11.41 -21.20
CA ASP A 372 -4.05 12.25 -21.66
C ASP A 372 -5.35 11.45 -21.91
N GLY A 373 -5.31 10.13 -21.73
CA GLY A 373 -6.48 9.26 -21.92
C GLY A 373 -6.58 8.59 -23.28
N HIS A 374 -5.58 8.79 -24.14
CA HIS A 374 -5.58 8.30 -25.51
C HIS A 374 -4.74 7.02 -25.69
N LEU A 375 -5.17 6.21 -26.65
CA LEU A 375 -4.41 5.12 -27.25
C LEU A 375 -3.94 5.56 -28.65
N TYR A 376 -2.62 5.63 -28.81
CA TYR A 376 -1.99 5.92 -30.11
C TYR A 376 -1.57 4.63 -30.79
N VAL A 377 -1.85 4.54 -32.09
CA VAL A 377 -1.41 3.45 -32.95
C VAL A 377 -0.43 4.00 -33.96
N ILE A 378 0.79 3.47 -33.95
CA ILE A 378 1.92 3.97 -34.75
C ILE A 378 2.37 2.84 -35.67
N ASP A 379 2.62 3.13 -36.95
CA ASP A 379 3.19 2.19 -37.90
C ASP A 379 4.65 1.90 -37.52
N LYS A 380 4.95 0.64 -37.20
CA LYS A 380 6.28 0.22 -36.77
C LYS A 380 7.34 0.41 -37.87
N LYS A 381 6.96 0.39 -39.16
CA LYS A 381 7.91 0.49 -40.28
C LYS A 381 8.51 1.87 -40.43
N ASN A 382 7.74 2.92 -40.19
CA ASN A 382 8.15 4.30 -40.49
C ASN A 382 7.94 5.30 -39.33
N GLY A 383 7.22 4.92 -38.27
CA GLY A 383 6.93 5.77 -37.12
C GLY A 383 5.75 6.73 -37.33
N ASN A 384 4.98 6.58 -38.40
CA ASN A 384 3.82 7.43 -38.67
C ASN A 384 2.69 7.10 -37.69
N LEU A 385 2.07 8.15 -37.14
CA LEU A 385 0.84 7.99 -36.37
C LEU A 385 -0.31 7.60 -37.31
N ILE A 386 -0.91 6.44 -37.08
CA ILE A 386 -1.97 5.85 -37.90
C ILE A 386 -3.34 6.15 -37.31
N TYR A 387 -3.48 6.00 -36.00
CA TYR A 387 -4.76 6.15 -35.31
C TYR A 387 -4.56 6.75 -33.92
N ASP A 388 -5.54 7.54 -33.49
CA ASP A 388 -5.60 8.16 -32.18
C ASP A 388 -7.02 7.95 -31.60
N GLN A 389 -7.11 7.13 -30.56
CA GLN A 389 -8.36 6.77 -29.93
C GLN A 389 -8.43 7.32 -28.51
N LEU A 390 -9.37 8.23 -28.25
CA LEU A 390 -9.71 8.60 -26.87
C LEU A 390 -10.39 7.41 -26.19
N VAL A 391 -9.74 6.86 -25.15
CA VAL A 391 -10.29 5.78 -24.34
C VAL A 391 -10.99 6.34 -23.12
N TYR A 392 -10.34 7.23 -22.35
CA TYR A 392 -10.98 7.82 -21.17
C TYR A 392 -10.31 9.11 -20.74
N GLU A 393 -11.10 10.15 -20.49
CA GLU A 393 -10.64 11.43 -19.96
C GLU A 393 -11.53 11.93 -18.83
N LYS A 394 -10.95 12.70 -17.92
CA LYS A 394 -11.64 13.39 -16.84
C LYS A 394 -11.17 14.83 -16.75
N TYR A 395 -12.10 15.76 -16.88
CA TYR A 395 -11.82 17.19 -16.83
C TYR A 395 -11.67 17.69 -15.39
N LYS A 396 -10.68 18.56 -15.18
CA LYS A 396 -10.41 19.25 -13.91
C LYS A 396 -10.05 20.71 -14.14
N GLY A 397 -11.05 21.54 -14.41
CA GLY A 397 -10.84 22.94 -14.80
C GLY A 397 -10.50 23.04 -16.28
N ASP A 398 -9.42 23.74 -16.63
CA ASP A 398 -8.92 23.88 -18.01
C ASP A 398 -7.99 22.74 -18.46
N ASP A 399 -7.76 21.75 -17.59
CA ASP A 399 -6.87 20.60 -17.83
C ASP A 399 -7.65 19.28 -17.75
N TYR A 400 -7.19 18.26 -18.47
CA TYR A 400 -7.81 16.94 -18.52
C TYR A 400 -6.80 15.85 -18.19
N THR A 401 -7.26 14.81 -17.52
CA THR A 401 -6.42 13.67 -17.12
C THR A 401 -7.12 12.36 -17.41
N GLY A 402 -6.36 11.38 -17.90
CA GLY A 402 -6.81 10.02 -18.13
C GLY A 402 -5.58 9.14 -18.29
N SER A 403 -5.65 7.85 -18.04
CA SER A 403 -4.51 6.97 -18.26
C SER A 403 -4.99 5.71 -18.94
N VAL A 404 -4.38 5.42 -20.09
CA VAL A 404 -4.51 4.14 -20.77
C VAL A 404 -3.32 3.27 -20.38
N CYS A 405 -3.61 2.13 -19.76
CA CYS A 405 -2.59 1.18 -19.35
C CYS A 405 -2.13 0.31 -20.55
N PRO A 406 -1.11 -0.56 -20.42
CA PRO A 406 -0.63 -1.40 -21.52
C PRO A 406 -1.73 -2.20 -22.22
N VAL A 407 -1.58 -2.35 -23.53
CA VAL A 407 -2.58 -2.99 -24.41
C VAL A 407 -2.24 -4.46 -24.61
N ALA A 408 -3.05 -5.35 -24.09
CA ALA A 408 -2.97 -6.77 -24.39
C ALA A 408 -3.54 -7.04 -25.79
N ILE A 409 -2.79 -7.76 -26.62
CA ILE A 409 -3.20 -8.15 -27.97
C ILE A 409 -3.54 -9.63 -27.96
N LEU A 410 -4.71 -9.98 -28.50
CA LEU A 410 -5.15 -11.35 -28.69
C LEU A 410 -5.51 -11.54 -30.17
N GLU A 411 -4.93 -12.55 -30.80
CA GLU A 411 -5.22 -12.93 -32.18
C GLU A 411 -5.78 -14.35 -32.23
N LYS A 412 -6.92 -14.52 -32.89
CA LYS A 412 -7.56 -15.82 -33.10
C LYS A 412 -8.28 -15.84 -34.44
N ASP A 413 -8.06 -16.90 -35.21
CA ASP A 413 -8.70 -17.13 -36.51
C ASP A 413 -8.56 -15.96 -37.51
N GLY A 414 -7.44 -15.21 -37.42
CA GLY A 414 -7.17 -14.03 -38.26
C GLY A 414 -7.84 -12.73 -37.77
N GLU A 415 -8.61 -12.78 -36.69
CA GLU A 415 -9.16 -11.59 -36.03
C GLU A 415 -8.28 -11.14 -34.86
N LYS A 416 -8.16 -9.82 -34.68
CA LYS A 416 -7.31 -9.21 -33.65
C LYS A 416 -8.13 -8.37 -32.68
N TYR A 417 -7.87 -8.55 -31.39
CA TYR A 417 -8.54 -7.88 -30.29
C TYR A 417 -7.52 -7.20 -29.37
N LEU A 418 -7.85 -5.99 -28.91
CA LEU A 418 -7.05 -5.19 -28.00
C LEU A 418 -7.79 -5.04 -26.67
N GLY A 419 -7.22 -5.55 -25.58
CA GLY A 419 -7.76 -5.41 -24.23
C GLY A 419 -6.88 -4.47 -23.39
N MET A 420 -7.48 -3.52 -22.67
CA MET A 420 -6.72 -2.57 -21.84
C MET A 420 -7.52 -2.10 -20.63
N ALA A 421 -6.81 -1.82 -19.53
CA ALA A 421 -7.35 -1.09 -18.40
C ALA A 421 -7.15 0.43 -18.61
N PHE A 422 -8.02 1.23 -18.03
CA PHE A 422 -7.89 2.68 -17.99
C PHE A 422 -8.29 3.26 -16.63
N ASN A 423 -7.79 4.46 -16.29
CA ASN A 423 -8.11 5.17 -15.05
C ASN A 423 -8.11 6.70 -15.23
N ASP A 424 -8.48 7.44 -14.19
CA ASP A 424 -8.58 8.92 -14.23
C ASP A 424 -7.26 9.68 -14.21
N GLY A 425 -6.11 9.02 -14.43
CA GLY A 425 -4.81 9.66 -14.62
C GLY A 425 -4.19 10.21 -13.33
N LEU A 426 -4.68 9.78 -12.16
CA LEU A 426 -4.16 10.21 -10.84
C LEU A 426 -3.09 9.27 -10.29
N VAL A 427 -2.57 8.35 -11.11
CA VAL A 427 -1.50 7.39 -10.76
C VAL A 427 -1.94 6.56 -9.53
N MET A 428 -1.22 6.60 -8.40
CA MET A 428 -1.53 5.84 -7.19
C MET A 428 -2.76 6.36 -6.42
N SER A 429 -3.35 7.48 -6.85
CA SER A 429 -4.54 8.06 -6.22
C SER A 429 -5.77 7.99 -7.13
N SER A 430 -5.73 7.11 -8.14
CA SER A 430 -6.83 6.93 -9.07
C SER A 430 -8.09 6.45 -8.36
N ARG A 431 -9.22 7.07 -8.72
CA ARG A 431 -10.52 6.81 -8.09
C ARG A 431 -11.50 6.17 -9.05
N VAL A 432 -11.28 6.37 -10.34
CA VAL A 432 -12.07 5.76 -11.41
C VAL A 432 -11.17 4.83 -12.17
N TYR A 433 -11.66 3.61 -12.39
CA TYR A 433 -11.01 2.58 -13.17
C TYR A 433 -12.03 2.00 -14.15
N GLY A 434 -11.52 1.42 -15.22
CA GLY A 434 -12.32 0.74 -16.20
C GLY A 434 -11.49 -0.19 -17.08
N ILE A 435 -12.20 -0.94 -17.91
CA ILE A 435 -11.62 -1.79 -18.95
C ILE A 435 -12.29 -1.50 -20.27
N ALA A 436 -11.50 -1.49 -21.33
CA ALA A 436 -11.96 -1.43 -22.71
C ALA A 436 -11.41 -2.61 -23.51
N MET A 437 -12.23 -3.13 -24.43
CA MET A 437 -11.84 -4.08 -25.45
C MET A 437 -12.27 -3.56 -26.82
N TYR A 438 -11.33 -3.57 -27.77
CA TYR A 438 -11.56 -3.17 -29.15
C TYR A 438 -11.24 -4.33 -30.09
N LYS A 439 -12.00 -4.47 -31.17
CA LYS A 439 -11.66 -5.31 -32.31
C LYS A 439 -10.96 -4.46 -33.35
N VAL A 440 -9.81 -4.92 -33.84
CA VAL A 440 -9.08 -4.25 -34.92
C VAL A 440 -9.72 -4.62 -36.24
N ASP A 441 -10.05 -3.61 -37.03
CA ASP A 441 -10.55 -3.76 -38.38
C ASP A 441 -9.56 -3.10 -39.34
N LEU A 442 -9.19 -3.85 -40.38
CA LEU A 442 -8.19 -3.49 -41.38
C LEU A 442 -8.79 -3.35 -42.79
N ASP A 443 -10.09 -3.62 -42.98
CA ASP A 443 -10.72 -3.71 -44.30
C ASP A 443 -10.79 -2.34 -45.03
N ASP A 444 -10.96 -1.24 -44.29
CA ASP A 444 -11.03 0.15 -44.81
C ASP A 444 -9.88 1.04 -44.30
N GLY A 445 -8.74 0.44 -43.95
CA GLY A 445 -7.66 1.07 -43.19
C GLY A 445 -7.75 0.73 -41.70
N PHE A 446 -6.77 1.19 -40.90
CA PHE A 446 -6.73 0.85 -39.48
C PHE A 446 -7.86 1.53 -38.72
N SER A 447 -8.75 0.76 -38.10
CA SER A 447 -9.79 1.28 -37.21
C SER A 447 -10.03 0.35 -36.01
N LEU A 448 -10.61 0.92 -34.95
CA LEU A 448 -10.91 0.20 -33.71
C LEU A 448 -12.42 0.20 -33.47
N ASN A 449 -13.02 -0.98 -33.47
CA ASN A 449 -14.43 -1.17 -33.14
C ASN A 449 -14.56 -1.52 -31.66
N GLU A 450 -15.22 -0.66 -30.87
CA GLU A 450 -15.45 -0.94 -29.44
C GLU A 450 -16.33 -2.18 -29.27
N VAL A 451 -15.82 -3.18 -28.57
CA VAL A 451 -16.58 -4.39 -28.22
C VAL A 451 -17.19 -4.23 -26.83
N VAL A 452 -16.41 -3.77 -25.86
CA VAL A 452 -16.90 -3.48 -24.51
C VAL A 452 -16.09 -2.35 -23.88
N LYS A 453 -16.77 -1.51 -23.11
CA LYS A 453 -16.15 -0.50 -22.26
C LYS A 453 -16.93 -0.37 -20.95
N ILE A 454 -16.24 -0.52 -19.84
CA ILE A 454 -16.84 -0.57 -18.51
C ILE A 454 -16.13 0.43 -17.63
N GLU A 455 -16.88 1.40 -17.12
CA GLU A 455 -16.40 2.41 -16.17
C GLU A 455 -17.05 2.17 -14.81
N SER A 456 -16.28 2.32 -13.73
CA SER A 456 -16.73 2.46 -12.33
C SER A 456 -17.43 1.28 -11.65
N SER A 457 -18.00 0.30 -12.37
CA SER A 457 -18.68 -0.86 -11.76
C SER A 457 -17.75 -1.97 -11.28
N LEU A 458 -16.46 -1.89 -11.60
CA LEU A 458 -15.44 -2.91 -11.30
C LEU A 458 -14.63 -2.60 -10.03
N GLY A 459 -14.81 -1.40 -9.44
CA GLY A 459 -13.91 -0.89 -8.40
C GLY A 459 -12.50 -0.65 -8.92
N ALA A 460 -11.47 -0.79 -8.08
CA ALA A 460 -10.08 -0.72 -8.52
C ALA A 460 -9.74 -1.91 -9.44
N VAL A 461 -9.13 -1.65 -10.59
CA VAL A 461 -8.77 -2.67 -11.58
C VAL A 461 -7.25 -2.73 -11.70
N SER A 462 -6.68 -3.92 -11.92
CA SER A 462 -5.26 -4.02 -12.30
C SER A 462 -4.99 -3.18 -13.55
N GLY A 463 -3.84 -2.49 -13.58
CA GLY A 463 -3.39 -1.80 -14.79
C GLY A 463 -3.06 -2.75 -15.95
N TYR A 464 -3.24 -4.04 -15.77
CA TYR A 464 -2.83 -5.08 -16.69
C TYR A 464 -4.01 -6.03 -16.95
N VAL A 465 -4.09 -6.46 -18.19
CA VAL A 465 -5.08 -7.38 -18.73
C VAL A 465 -4.31 -8.50 -19.42
N THR A 466 -4.73 -9.75 -19.23
CA THR A 466 -3.98 -10.94 -19.65
C THR A 466 -4.73 -11.67 -20.76
N PRO A 467 -4.15 -11.81 -21.97
CA PRO A 467 -4.78 -12.58 -23.04
C PRO A 467 -4.75 -14.08 -22.71
N PHE A 468 -5.80 -14.79 -23.08
CA PHE A 468 -5.96 -16.21 -22.79
C PHE A 468 -6.66 -16.94 -23.94
N ILE A 469 -6.09 -18.05 -24.40
CA ILE A 469 -6.62 -18.87 -25.49
C ILE A 469 -6.59 -20.34 -25.06
N SER A 470 -7.77 -20.94 -24.93
CA SER A 470 -7.97 -22.37 -24.65
C SER A 470 -9.19 -22.89 -25.39
N GLU A 471 -9.42 -24.21 -25.36
CA GLU A 471 -10.65 -24.82 -25.90
C GLU A 471 -11.91 -24.35 -25.16
N GLU A 472 -11.81 -24.12 -23.85
CA GLU A 472 -12.95 -23.75 -22.99
C GLU A 472 -13.23 -22.25 -22.97
N PHE A 473 -12.20 -21.41 -23.09
CA PHE A 473 -12.32 -19.95 -23.03
C PHE A 473 -11.31 -19.24 -23.93
N THR A 474 -11.78 -18.19 -24.61
CA THR A 474 -10.93 -17.23 -25.33
C THR A 474 -11.34 -15.82 -24.95
N GLY A 475 -10.37 -15.01 -24.54
CA GLY A 475 -10.60 -13.62 -24.16
C GLY A 475 -9.51 -13.09 -23.23
N PHE A 476 -9.90 -12.25 -22.29
CA PHE A 476 -8.98 -11.57 -21.39
C PHE A 476 -9.33 -11.78 -19.92
N TYR A 477 -8.32 -12.04 -19.10
CA TYR A 477 -8.41 -12.09 -17.63
C TYR A 477 -7.86 -10.79 -17.01
N PHE A 478 -8.44 -10.37 -15.90
CA PHE A 478 -7.97 -9.23 -15.11
C PHE A 478 -8.42 -9.35 -13.66
N SER A 479 -7.80 -8.58 -12.76
CA SER A 479 -8.23 -8.49 -11.36
C SER A 479 -8.99 -7.19 -11.11
N CYS A 480 -10.04 -7.27 -10.30
CA CYS A 480 -10.92 -6.15 -10.01
C CYS A 480 -11.43 -6.16 -8.56
N ASN A 481 -11.68 -4.98 -7.97
CA ASN A 481 -12.18 -4.80 -6.59
C ASN A 481 -13.68 -4.53 -6.58
N LYS A 482 -14.47 -5.51 -7.01
CA LYS A 482 -15.92 -5.39 -7.03
C LYS A 482 -16.48 -5.31 -5.61
N ASP A 483 -17.25 -4.28 -5.31
CA ASP A 483 -17.88 -4.07 -3.98
C ASP A 483 -16.87 -4.22 -2.83
N SER A 484 -15.67 -3.63 -3.00
CA SER A 484 -14.55 -3.71 -2.05
C SER A 484 -13.96 -5.12 -1.84
N THR A 485 -14.32 -6.08 -2.69
CA THR A 485 -13.87 -7.46 -2.63
C THR A 485 -12.98 -7.78 -3.84
N PRO A 486 -11.72 -8.20 -3.64
CA PRO A 486 -10.86 -8.51 -4.76
C PRO A 486 -11.32 -9.79 -5.45
N THR A 487 -11.43 -9.69 -6.77
CA THR A 487 -12.15 -10.60 -7.64
C THR A 487 -11.32 -10.86 -8.89
N VAL A 488 -11.27 -12.12 -9.34
CA VAL A 488 -10.74 -12.48 -10.66
C VAL A 488 -11.90 -12.42 -11.67
N CYS A 489 -11.66 -11.70 -12.75
CA CYS A 489 -12.69 -11.27 -13.70
C CYS A 489 -12.20 -11.68 -15.11
N ARG A 490 -13.09 -12.16 -15.99
CA ARG A 490 -12.75 -12.46 -17.40
C ARG A 490 -13.75 -11.84 -18.39
N ILE A 491 -13.28 -11.46 -19.56
CA ILE A 491 -14.08 -10.91 -20.67
C ILE A 491 -13.88 -11.80 -21.89
N ASN A 492 -14.97 -12.34 -22.44
CA ASN A 492 -14.92 -13.09 -23.70
C ASN A 492 -14.93 -12.17 -24.93
N LEU A 493 -14.74 -12.73 -26.13
CA LEU A 493 -14.69 -11.95 -27.37
C LEU A 493 -16.01 -11.26 -27.76
N GLU A 494 -17.15 -11.68 -27.20
CA GLU A 494 -18.44 -10.99 -27.35
C GLU A 494 -18.63 -9.83 -26.35
N GLY A 495 -17.63 -9.54 -25.50
CA GLY A 495 -17.67 -8.45 -24.52
C GLY A 495 -18.44 -8.80 -23.24
N LYS A 496 -18.81 -10.07 -23.02
CA LYS A 496 -19.47 -10.52 -21.79
C LYS A 496 -18.45 -10.67 -20.67
N VAL A 497 -18.72 -10.01 -19.56
CA VAL A 497 -17.87 -10.05 -18.36
C VAL A 497 -18.39 -11.08 -17.37
N GLU A 498 -17.52 -11.96 -16.92
CA GLU A 498 -17.79 -12.99 -15.92
C GLU A 498 -16.94 -12.73 -14.67
N TYR A 499 -17.59 -12.79 -13.51
CA TYR A 499 -16.96 -12.65 -12.21
C TYR A 499 -16.79 -14.06 -11.64
N LEU A 500 -15.55 -14.51 -11.50
CA LEU A 500 -15.25 -15.92 -11.28
C LEU A 500 -15.21 -16.28 -9.79
N SER A 501 -14.39 -15.57 -9.00
CA SER A 501 -14.24 -15.81 -7.56
C SER A 501 -14.00 -14.51 -6.79
N THR A 502 -14.71 -14.33 -5.68
CA THR A 502 -14.78 -13.11 -4.84
C THR A 502 -14.07 -13.27 -3.49
N ALA A 503 -12.98 -14.03 -3.40
CA ALA A 503 -12.26 -14.24 -2.14
C ALA A 503 -10.72 -14.26 -2.33
N ASN A 504 -10.22 -13.61 -3.37
CA ASN A 504 -8.82 -13.68 -3.77
C ASN A 504 -8.10 -12.38 -3.42
N TYR A 505 -6.81 -12.40 -3.04
CA TYR A 505 -6.08 -11.19 -2.62
C TYR A 505 -5.36 -10.48 -3.78
N VAL A 506 -6.08 -9.97 -4.79
CA VAL A 506 -5.44 -9.35 -5.96
C VAL A 506 -6.03 -7.99 -6.28
N THR A 507 -5.24 -6.93 -6.17
CA THR A 507 -5.70 -5.55 -6.40
C THR A 507 -4.84 -4.73 -7.37
N HIS A 508 -3.60 -5.16 -7.66
CA HIS A 508 -2.70 -4.43 -8.57
C HIS A 508 -1.75 -5.29 -9.42
N GLY A 509 -1.39 -6.51 -8.99
CA GLY A 509 -0.54 -7.42 -9.76
C GLY A 509 -1.26 -7.91 -11.03
N ALA A 510 -0.49 -8.21 -12.08
CA ALA A 510 -1.06 -8.85 -13.26
C ALA A 510 -1.34 -10.33 -12.99
N LEU A 511 -2.36 -10.87 -13.65
CA LEU A 511 -2.59 -12.30 -13.67
C LEU A 511 -1.63 -12.93 -14.69
N VAL A 512 -0.67 -13.71 -14.22
CA VAL A 512 0.27 -14.44 -15.06
C VAL A 512 -0.39 -15.73 -15.53
N ASN A 513 -0.65 -15.82 -16.82
CA ASN A 513 -1.01 -17.03 -17.56
C ASN A 513 0.17 -18.00 -17.64
N ILE A 514 -0.01 -19.19 -17.06
CA ILE A 514 0.96 -20.28 -17.09
C ILE A 514 0.41 -21.36 -18.04
N ASN A 515 1.08 -21.56 -19.17
CA ASN A 515 0.78 -22.56 -20.22
C ASN A 515 -0.66 -22.57 -20.78
N ASN A 516 -1.46 -21.51 -20.63
CA ASN A 516 -2.91 -21.53 -20.89
C ASN A 516 -3.67 -22.61 -20.08
N GLU A 517 -3.14 -23.02 -18.94
CA GLU A 517 -3.77 -24.02 -18.06
C GLU A 517 -4.16 -23.42 -16.71
N LYS A 518 -3.36 -22.46 -16.23
CA LYS A 518 -3.52 -21.85 -14.90
C LYS A 518 -3.18 -20.37 -14.91
N LEU A 519 -3.57 -19.69 -13.84
CA LEU A 519 -3.23 -18.30 -13.58
C LEU A 519 -2.48 -18.18 -12.25
N ALA A 520 -1.53 -17.27 -12.15
CA ALA A 520 -0.89 -16.93 -10.89
C ALA A 520 -0.84 -15.42 -10.69
N ALA A 521 -0.87 -14.95 -9.45
CA ALA A 521 -0.69 -13.53 -9.17
C ALA A 521 -0.01 -13.28 -7.82
N THR A 522 0.79 -12.22 -7.80
CA THR A 522 1.33 -11.61 -6.59
C THR A 522 0.29 -10.66 -5.99
N SER A 523 0.08 -10.77 -4.68
CA SER A 523 -0.69 -9.76 -3.97
C SER A 523 0.13 -8.49 -3.77
N TYR A 524 -0.51 -7.34 -3.94
CA TYR A 524 0.15 -6.04 -3.70
C TYR A 524 0.48 -5.82 -2.22
N THR A 525 -0.32 -6.36 -1.30
CA THR A 525 -0.21 -6.06 0.12
C THR A 525 0.98 -6.79 0.75
N LYS A 526 1.72 -6.06 1.58
CA LYS A 526 2.84 -6.61 2.37
C LYS A 526 2.42 -7.88 3.13
N GLY A 527 3.23 -8.92 2.99
CA GLY A 527 3.08 -10.18 3.73
C GLY A 527 1.94 -11.06 3.24
N GLN A 528 1.41 -10.82 2.04
CA GLN A 528 0.44 -11.72 1.39
C GLN A 528 1.15 -12.76 0.50
N PRO A 529 0.52 -13.91 0.24
CA PRO A 529 1.14 -14.97 -0.53
C PRO A 529 1.10 -14.68 -2.04
N LEU A 530 2.00 -15.36 -2.76
CA LEU A 530 1.82 -15.64 -4.17
C LEU A 530 0.71 -16.69 -4.30
N MET A 531 -0.23 -16.50 -5.22
CA MET A 531 -1.39 -17.39 -5.36
C MET A 531 -1.45 -17.99 -6.76
N GLU A 532 -1.91 -19.23 -6.82
CA GLU A 532 -2.25 -19.96 -8.03
C GLU A 532 -3.77 -20.15 -8.12
N PHE A 533 -4.32 -19.96 -9.31
CA PHE A 533 -5.74 -20.03 -9.63
C PHE A 533 -5.98 -21.00 -10.80
N ASP A 534 -7.11 -21.70 -10.74
CA ASP A 534 -7.66 -22.38 -11.92
C ASP A 534 -8.35 -21.38 -12.88
N LEU A 535 -8.84 -21.89 -14.02
CA LEU A 535 -9.49 -21.08 -15.06
C LEU A 535 -10.85 -20.50 -14.64
N ASP A 536 -11.44 -21.08 -13.60
CA ASP A 536 -12.64 -20.58 -12.91
C ASP A 536 -12.29 -19.63 -11.77
N GLY A 537 -11.05 -19.15 -11.71
CA GLY A 537 -10.58 -18.14 -10.75
C GLY A 537 -10.55 -18.63 -9.30
N LYS A 538 -10.74 -19.91 -9.04
CA LYS A 538 -10.64 -20.49 -7.70
C LYS A 538 -9.17 -20.66 -7.34
N ARG A 539 -8.81 -20.25 -6.12
CA ARG A 539 -7.46 -20.43 -5.59
C ARG A 539 -7.20 -21.93 -5.37
N ILE A 540 -6.16 -22.44 -6.02
CA ILE A 540 -5.74 -23.85 -5.99
C ILE A 540 -4.36 -24.06 -5.36
N GLY A 541 -3.59 -22.98 -5.16
CA GLY A 541 -2.31 -23.03 -4.46
C GLY A 541 -1.91 -21.67 -3.87
N GLU A 542 -1.08 -21.68 -2.82
CA GLU A 542 -0.47 -20.47 -2.28
C GLU A 542 0.97 -20.69 -1.80
N TYR A 543 1.76 -19.62 -1.80
CA TYR A 543 3.07 -19.60 -1.16
C TYR A 543 3.30 -18.30 -0.40
N TRP A 544 3.68 -18.46 0.87
CA TRP A 544 3.99 -17.35 1.76
C TRP A 544 5.48 -17.04 1.69
N ILE A 545 5.81 -15.84 1.21
CA ILE A 545 7.18 -15.32 1.16
C ILE A 545 7.68 -15.16 2.61
N PRO A 546 8.92 -15.56 2.95
CA PRO A 546 9.46 -15.38 4.30
C PRO A 546 9.47 -13.91 4.73
N ASP A 547 9.15 -13.64 6.00
CA ASP A 547 8.92 -12.28 6.55
C ASP A 547 10.04 -11.28 6.23
N ASP A 548 11.30 -11.72 6.24
CA ASP A 548 12.48 -10.90 5.97
C ASP A 548 12.55 -10.37 4.52
N TYR A 549 11.76 -10.96 3.62
CA TYR A 549 11.63 -10.63 2.21
C TYR A 549 10.20 -10.19 1.86
N THR A 550 9.39 -9.78 2.84
CA THR A 550 8.02 -9.28 2.60
C THR A 550 7.95 -7.76 2.51
N ASP A 551 7.47 -7.27 1.38
CA ASP A 551 7.03 -5.88 1.23
C ASP A 551 5.92 -5.76 0.18
N PHE A 552 5.47 -4.53 -0.10
CA PHE A 552 4.52 -4.27 -1.18
C PHE A 552 5.10 -4.75 -2.51
N CYS A 553 4.31 -5.50 -3.28
CA CYS A 553 4.75 -6.11 -4.51
C CYS A 553 4.07 -5.43 -5.71
N MET A 554 4.85 -4.69 -6.50
CA MET A 554 4.38 -4.06 -7.75
C MET A 554 4.81 -4.84 -9.00
N THR A 555 5.58 -5.92 -8.82
CA THR A 555 6.11 -6.71 -9.93
C THR A 555 5.39 -8.04 -10.03
N ASN A 556 5.35 -8.58 -11.25
CA ASN A 556 4.76 -9.89 -11.49
C ASN A 556 5.75 -10.97 -11.04
N ALA A 557 5.22 -12.08 -10.53
CA ALA A 557 6.04 -13.27 -10.34
C ALA A 557 6.40 -13.89 -11.68
N ILE A 558 7.60 -14.44 -11.74
CA ILE A 558 8.16 -15.11 -12.91
C ILE A 558 8.30 -16.59 -12.60
N PHE A 559 7.80 -17.45 -13.48
CA PHE A 559 7.81 -18.90 -13.34
C PHE A 559 8.78 -19.50 -14.36
N ILE A 560 9.67 -20.38 -13.90
CA ILE A 560 10.75 -20.97 -14.68
C ILE A 560 10.99 -22.40 -14.16
N ASP A 561 10.75 -23.44 -14.97
CA ASP A 561 11.16 -24.83 -14.68
C ASP A 561 10.95 -25.35 -13.24
N GLY A 562 9.77 -25.12 -12.66
CA GLY A 562 9.43 -25.54 -11.30
C GLY A 562 9.99 -24.62 -10.22
N TYR A 563 10.47 -23.45 -10.61
CA TYR A 563 10.87 -22.35 -9.74
C TYR A 563 9.99 -21.13 -10.00
N TYR A 564 9.90 -20.26 -9.02
CA TYR A 564 9.37 -18.92 -9.24
C TYR A 564 10.19 -17.86 -8.52
N PHE A 565 10.19 -16.69 -9.15
CA PHE A 565 10.94 -15.53 -8.79
C PHE A 565 9.99 -14.35 -8.61
N GLY A 566 10.24 -13.49 -7.63
CA GLY A 566 9.45 -12.27 -7.46
C GLY A 566 10.28 -11.13 -6.88
N GLY A 567 9.90 -9.91 -7.24
CA GLY A 567 10.44 -8.68 -6.66
C GLY A 567 9.36 -7.91 -5.90
N ASN A 568 9.73 -7.28 -4.81
CA ASN A 568 8.90 -6.31 -4.09
C ASN A 568 9.67 -5.01 -3.88
N ASP A 569 9.05 -4.05 -3.22
CA ASP A 569 9.60 -2.71 -3.03
C ASP A 569 10.94 -2.67 -2.25
N VAL A 570 11.37 -3.78 -1.66
CA VAL A 570 12.57 -3.85 -0.81
C VAL A 570 13.47 -5.04 -1.11
N SER A 571 12.99 -6.07 -1.80
CA SER A 571 13.70 -7.33 -1.96
C SER A 571 13.30 -8.13 -3.19
N VAL A 572 14.16 -9.07 -3.56
CA VAL A 572 13.86 -10.14 -4.51
C VAL A 572 14.03 -11.50 -3.85
N TYR A 573 13.27 -12.49 -4.30
CA TYR A 573 13.30 -13.83 -3.76
C TYR A 573 13.21 -14.89 -4.86
N PHE A 574 13.84 -16.03 -4.62
CA PHE A 574 13.83 -17.21 -5.47
C PHE A 574 13.35 -18.43 -4.70
N VAL A 575 12.39 -19.14 -5.29
CA VAL A 575 11.73 -20.28 -4.67
C VAL A 575 11.70 -21.43 -5.65
N LYS A 576 11.92 -22.62 -5.12
CA LYS A 576 11.84 -23.89 -5.84
C LYS A 576 10.58 -24.63 -5.41
N GLY A 577 9.94 -25.37 -6.29
CA GLY A 577 8.76 -26.17 -5.98
C GLY A 577 7.46 -25.55 -6.51
N GLY A 578 6.37 -26.26 -6.28
CA GLY A 578 5.02 -25.84 -6.61
C GLY A 578 4.41 -24.91 -5.57
N PHE A 579 3.09 -24.92 -5.52
CA PHE A 579 2.34 -24.21 -4.49
C PHE A 579 1.88 -25.19 -3.41
N ASP A 580 1.86 -24.74 -2.16
CA ASP A 580 1.19 -25.51 -1.10
C ASP A 580 -0.33 -25.48 -1.34
N GLU A 581 -1.03 -26.51 -0.86
CA GLU A 581 -2.50 -26.46 -0.79
C GLU A 581 -2.92 -25.16 -0.11
N PRO A 582 -3.90 -24.42 -0.67
CA PRO A 582 -4.36 -23.18 -0.07
C PRO A 582 -4.77 -23.51 1.35
N LYS A 583 -4.13 -22.89 2.34
CA LYS A 583 -4.66 -22.99 3.69
C LYS A 583 -6.10 -22.51 3.58
N ASN A 584 -7.02 -23.21 4.25
CA ASN A 584 -8.35 -22.67 4.53
C ASN A 584 -8.14 -21.44 5.42
N VAL A 585 -7.69 -20.36 4.80
CA VAL A 585 -8.03 -19.02 5.22
C VAL A 585 -9.51 -19.03 4.96
N ASP A 586 -10.29 -19.25 6.02
CA ASP A 586 -11.68 -18.80 6.05
C ASP A 586 -11.68 -17.46 5.32
N PRO A 587 -12.54 -17.26 4.30
CA PRO A 587 -12.53 -16.04 3.51
C PRO A 587 -12.33 -14.89 4.48
N VAL A 588 -11.33 -14.03 4.24
CA VAL A 588 -11.26 -12.79 5.00
C VAL A 588 -12.63 -12.19 4.78
N ASP A 589 -13.45 -12.26 5.83
CA ASP A 589 -14.83 -11.84 5.78
C ASP A 589 -14.78 -10.46 5.13
N PRO A 590 -15.44 -10.27 3.99
CA PRO A 590 -15.27 -9.08 3.17
C PRO A 590 -15.60 -7.90 4.05
N VAL A 591 -14.59 -7.20 4.63
CA VAL A 591 -14.69 -6.42 5.89
C VAL A 591 -16.13 -6.19 6.21
N ASP A 592 -16.72 -7.20 6.86
CA ASP A 592 -18.17 -7.31 6.81
C ASP A 592 -18.66 -6.03 7.47
N ASP A 593 -19.71 -5.42 6.90
CA ASP A 593 -20.44 -4.35 7.58
C ASP A 593 -20.79 -4.81 9.02
N SER A 594 -20.66 -6.11 9.31
CA SER A 594 -20.47 -6.67 10.65
C SER A 594 -19.43 -6.04 11.56
N ASN A 595 -18.44 -5.25 11.18
CA ASN A 595 -17.64 -4.55 12.21
C ASN A 595 -18.43 -3.39 12.83
N LEU A 596 -19.27 -2.72 12.04
CA LEU A 596 -20.25 -1.79 12.55
C LEU A 596 -21.36 -2.54 13.30
N TRP A 597 -21.86 -3.65 12.78
CA TRP A 597 -22.87 -4.46 13.49
C TRP A 597 -22.32 -5.24 14.68
N LEU A 598 -21.02 -5.51 14.78
CA LEU A 598 -20.33 -6.14 15.91
C LEU A 598 -20.11 -5.08 16.99
N ALA A 599 -19.67 -3.88 16.62
CA ALA A 599 -19.61 -2.76 17.55
C ALA A 599 -21.01 -2.38 18.06
N ILE A 600 -22.01 -2.29 17.18
CA ILE A 600 -23.42 -2.07 17.54
C ILE A 600 -23.94 -3.25 18.38
N SER A 601 -23.67 -4.50 18.01
CA SER A 601 -24.16 -5.67 18.75
C SER A 601 -23.46 -5.84 20.10
N VAL A 602 -22.21 -5.43 20.27
CA VAL A 602 -21.54 -5.37 21.59
C VAL A 602 -22.21 -4.30 22.45
N VAL A 603 -22.47 -3.10 21.92
CA VAL A 603 -23.19 -2.05 22.65
C VAL A 603 -24.62 -2.48 23.00
N VAL A 604 -25.34 -3.07 22.05
CA VAL A 604 -26.70 -3.60 22.23
C VAL A 604 -26.70 -4.78 23.21
N SER A 605 -25.69 -5.66 23.17
CA SER A 605 -25.55 -6.79 24.10
C SER A 605 -25.25 -6.31 25.52
N ILE A 606 -24.42 -5.29 25.70
CA ILE A 606 -24.18 -4.69 27.02
C ILE A 606 -25.48 -4.07 27.56
N ILE A 607 -26.22 -3.32 26.72
CA ILE A 607 -27.52 -2.76 27.09
C ILE A 607 -28.53 -3.87 27.43
N ALA A 608 -28.57 -4.94 26.63
CA ALA A 608 -29.44 -6.09 26.85
C ALA A 608 -29.08 -6.84 28.14
N ILE A 609 -27.80 -7.08 28.42
CA ILE A 609 -27.34 -7.69 29.68
C ILE A 609 -27.74 -6.80 30.87
N LEU A 610 -27.55 -5.48 30.79
CA LEU A 610 -27.97 -4.54 31.84
C LEU A 610 -29.49 -4.53 32.03
N LEU A 611 -30.27 -4.64 30.95
CA LEU A 611 -31.73 -4.76 30.99
C LEU A 611 -32.20 -6.11 31.56
N ILE A 612 -31.51 -7.21 31.24
CA ILE A 612 -31.78 -8.56 31.77
C ILE A 612 -31.45 -8.59 33.27
N ILE A 613 -30.33 -8.03 33.69
CA ILE A 613 -29.97 -7.89 35.11
C ILE A 613 -31.03 -7.03 35.83
N TYR A 614 -31.44 -5.92 35.24
CA TYR A 614 -32.51 -5.07 35.79
C TYR A 614 -33.85 -5.82 35.90
N ALA A 615 -34.25 -6.56 34.85
CA ALA A 615 -35.48 -7.33 34.81
C ALA A 615 -35.45 -8.52 35.80
N ALA A 616 -34.34 -9.24 35.90
CA ALA A 616 -34.16 -10.32 36.86
C ALA A 616 -34.27 -9.80 38.30
N LEU A 617 -33.62 -8.68 38.61
CA LEU A 617 -33.71 -8.06 39.93
C LEU A 617 -35.14 -7.54 40.23
N LYS A 618 -35.83 -6.98 39.23
CA LYS A 618 -37.19 -6.45 39.39
C LYS A 618 -38.25 -7.56 39.53
N PHE A 619 -38.24 -8.55 38.64
CA PHE A 619 -39.31 -9.54 38.52
C PHE A 619 -39.04 -10.85 39.28
N VAL A 620 -37.78 -11.27 39.45
CA VAL A 620 -37.46 -12.48 40.23
C VAL A 620 -37.29 -12.14 41.71
N LYS A 621 -36.66 -11.00 42.01
CA LYS A 621 -36.39 -10.56 43.40
C LYS A 621 -37.41 -9.57 43.96
N GLY A 622 -38.37 -9.12 43.14
CA GLY A 622 -39.45 -8.22 43.56
C GLY A 622 -39.02 -6.78 43.87
N TRP A 623 -37.86 -6.34 43.38
CA TRP A 623 -37.29 -5.03 43.70
C TRP A 623 -37.94 -3.94 42.83
N GLU A 624 -38.78 -3.06 43.41
CA GLU A 624 -39.41 -1.95 42.67
C GLU A 624 -38.39 -0.94 42.11
N HIS A 625 -37.26 -0.77 42.79
CA HIS A 625 -36.14 0.06 42.37
C HIS A 625 -34.81 -0.71 42.43
N PRO A 626 -34.53 -1.61 41.47
CA PRO A 626 -33.42 -2.56 41.50
C PRO A 626 -32.06 -1.92 41.78
N PHE A 627 -31.73 -0.83 41.07
CA PHE A 627 -30.44 -0.16 41.24
C PHE A 627 -30.29 0.59 42.57
N ALA A 628 -31.39 1.01 43.20
CA ALA A 628 -31.36 1.66 44.51
C ALA A 628 -31.18 0.63 45.63
N GLN A 629 -31.93 -0.47 45.58
CA GLN A 629 -31.82 -1.56 46.56
C GLN A 629 -30.54 -2.38 46.41
N LEU A 630 -30.00 -2.52 45.20
CA LEU A 630 -28.69 -3.13 44.97
C LEU A 630 -27.57 -2.26 45.55
N LYS A 631 -27.68 -0.93 45.41
CA LYS A 631 -26.75 0.02 46.05
C LYS A 631 -26.80 -0.06 47.57
N ASP A 632 -27.98 -0.20 48.17
CA ASP A 632 -28.12 -0.30 49.63
C ASP A 632 -27.68 -1.68 50.15
N SER A 633 -27.99 -2.77 49.44
CA SER A 633 -27.54 -4.13 49.80
C SER A 633 -26.03 -4.31 49.65
N PHE A 634 -25.45 -3.76 48.58
CA PHE A 634 -24.00 -3.76 48.35
C PHE A 634 -23.30 -2.82 49.34
N GLY A 635 -23.98 -1.74 49.74
CA GLY A 635 -23.59 -0.88 50.85
C GLY A 635 -23.46 -1.67 52.16
N HIS A 636 -24.53 -2.35 52.59
CA HIS A 636 -24.51 -3.18 53.81
C HIS A 636 -23.51 -4.35 53.75
N PHE A 637 -23.28 -4.92 52.56
CA PHE A 637 -22.32 -6.03 52.38
C PHE A 637 -20.86 -5.59 52.51
N LEU A 638 -20.49 -4.45 51.91
CA LEU A 638 -19.11 -3.94 51.94
C LEU A 638 -18.79 -3.17 53.21
N TYR A 639 -19.80 -2.49 53.75
CA TYR A 639 -19.71 -1.72 54.96
C TYR A 639 -20.83 -2.25 55.86
N GLY A 640 -20.60 -3.13 56.85
CA GLY A 640 -21.63 -3.63 57.81
C GLY A 640 -22.47 -2.59 58.61
N ASP A 641 -23.19 -3.00 59.65
CA ASP A 641 -24.30 -2.16 60.19
C ASP A 641 -23.91 -0.93 61.03
N ASP A 642 -22.63 -0.76 61.42
CA ASP A 642 -22.17 0.34 62.29
C ASP A 642 -21.11 1.23 61.64
N TYR A 643 -21.44 2.49 61.29
CA TYR A 643 -20.43 3.46 60.83
C TYR A 643 -20.55 4.88 61.36
N THR A 644 -19.37 5.41 61.67
CA THR A 644 -19.04 6.84 61.69
C THR A 644 -18.87 7.40 60.27
N HIS A 645 -19.34 8.63 60.02
CA HIS A 645 -19.37 9.27 58.70
C HIS A 645 -18.01 9.33 57.96
N ASN A 646 -16.90 9.35 58.69
CA ASN A 646 -15.54 9.46 58.13
C ASN A 646 -15.02 8.13 57.57
N THR A 647 -15.40 6.99 58.17
CA THR A 647 -14.98 5.65 57.74
C THR A 647 -15.63 5.27 56.41
N LEU A 648 -16.91 5.64 56.22
CA LEU A 648 -17.65 5.45 54.96
C LEU A 648 -17.03 6.22 53.79
N ARG A 649 -16.66 7.49 53.99
CA ARG A 649 -16.02 8.30 52.93
C ARG A 649 -14.66 7.73 52.51
N ARG A 650 -13.88 7.21 53.46
CA ARG A 650 -12.57 6.60 53.18
C ARG A 650 -12.71 5.30 52.38
N HIS A 651 -13.60 4.39 52.77
CA HIS A 651 -13.80 3.15 52.02
C HIS A 651 -14.41 3.40 50.64
N ARG A 652 -15.34 4.36 50.53
CA ARG A 652 -15.91 4.75 49.24
C ARG A 652 -14.86 5.32 48.28
N LEU A 653 -13.92 6.13 48.78
CA LEU A 653 -12.77 6.58 47.98
C LEU A 653 -11.95 5.41 47.46
N TRP A 654 -11.53 4.50 48.36
CA TRP A 654 -10.72 3.34 47.97
C TRP A 654 -11.42 2.46 46.95
N LEU A 655 -12.73 2.25 47.10
CA LEU A 655 -13.53 1.51 46.12
C LEU A 655 -13.55 2.22 44.77
N VAL A 656 -13.85 3.52 44.74
CA VAL A 656 -13.94 4.30 43.50
C VAL A 656 -12.59 4.36 42.79
N MET A 657 -11.49 4.57 43.54
CA MET A 657 -10.14 4.52 42.97
C MET A 657 -9.80 3.11 42.47
N GLY A 658 -10.12 2.07 43.24
CA GLY A 658 -9.89 0.67 42.84
C GLY A 658 -10.60 0.33 41.54
N VAL A 659 -11.88 0.70 41.42
CA VAL A 659 -12.66 0.52 40.18
C VAL A 659 -12.05 1.31 39.03
N GLY A 660 -11.72 2.59 39.22
CA GLY A 660 -11.12 3.42 38.17
C GLY A 660 -9.77 2.89 37.67
N ILE A 661 -8.92 2.40 38.59
CA ILE A 661 -7.63 1.79 38.26
C ILE A 661 -7.84 0.47 37.50
N VAL A 662 -8.74 -0.40 37.98
CA VAL A 662 -9.03 -1.67 37.30
C VAL A 662 -9.58 -1.43 35.89
N LEU A 663 -10.51 -0.48 35.72
CA LEU A 663 -11.04 -0.12 34.40
C LEU A 663 -9.94 0.44 33.48
N THR A 664 -9.06 1.29 34.01
CA THR A 664 -7.94 1.83 33.24
C THR A 664 -6.97 0.74 32.80
N LEU A 665 -6.57 -0.16 33.70
CA LEU A 665 -5.69 -1.29 33.38
C LEU A 665 -6.35 -2.25 32.38
N PHE A 666 -7.65 -2.49 32.52
CA PHE A 666 -8.41 -3.32 31.59
C PHE A 666 -8.44 -2.71 30.17
N VAL A 667 -8.74 -1.42 30.05
CA VAL A 667 -8.75 -0.74 28.74
C VAL A 667 -7.34 -0.56 28.19
N MET A 668 -6.32 -0.37 29.04
CA MET A 668 -4.93 -0.38 28.63
C MET A 668 -4.55 -1.74 28.02
N LEU A 669 -4.94 -2.84 28.66
CA LEU A 669 -4.75 -4.19 28.13
C LEU A 669 -5.43 -4.36 26.77
N LEU A 670 -6.70 -3.96 26.66
CA LEU A 670 -7.44 -4.00 25.40
C LEU A 670 -6.77 -3.15 24.32
N SER A 671 -6.32 -1.94 24.64
CA SER A 671 -5.57 -1.08 23.71
C SER A 671 -4.27 -1.73 23.25
N MET A 672 -3.61 -2.54 24.07
CA MET A 672 -2.41 -3.24 23.64
C MET A 672 -2.71 -4.49 22.82
N CYS A 673 -3.87 -5.13 23.02
CA CYS A 673 -4.27 -6.35 22.30
C CYS A 673 -4.98 -6.06 20.97
N LEU A 674 -5.74 -4.96 20.89
CA LEU A 674 -6.60 -4.63 19.77
C LEU A 674 -5.99 -3.53 18.87
N GLY A 675 -5.91 -3.81 17.58
CA GLY A 675 -5.56 -2.83 16.54
C GLY A 675 -6.21 -3.17 15.20
N PRO A 676 -6.28 -2.20 14.27
CA PRO A 676 -7.02 -2.36 13.01
C PRO A 676 -6.42 -3.41 12.07
N THR A 677 -5.13 -3.72 12.19
CA THR A 677 -4.44 -4.70 11.33
C THR A 677 -4.30 -6.08 11.95
N SER A 678 -4.47 -6.21 13.27
CA SER A 678 -4.33 -7.50 13.95
C SER A 678 -4.88 -7.48 15.37
N ILE A 679 -5.49 -8.60 15.77
CA ILE A 679 -5.96 -8.84 17.13
C ILE A 679 -5.03 -9.87 17.76
N MET A 680 -4.54 -9.58 18.95
CA MET A 680 -3.62 -10.46 19.69
C MET A 680 -4.28 -10.97 20.96
N SER A 681 -3.94 -12.21 21.34
CA SER A 681 -4.28 -12.69 22.68
C SER A 681 -3.45 -11.96 23.75
N PRO A 682 -3.95 -11.82 24.99
CA PRO A 682 -3.19 -11.22 26.07
C PRO A 682 -1.85 -11.92 26.34
N GLY A 683 -1.78 -13.24 26.15
CA GLY A 683 -0.55 -14.02 26.31
C GLY A 683 0.53 -13.63 25.30
N GLU A 684 0.15 -13.55 24.03
CA GLU A 684 1.04 -13.09 22.95
C GLU A 684 1.47 -11.65 23.18
N MET A 685 0.54 -10.76 23.50
CA MET A 685 0.84 -9.35 23.78
C MET A 685 1.89 -9.20 24.88
N PHE A 686 1.76 -9.91 26.01
CA PHE A 686 2.75 -9.86 27.08
C PHE A 686 4.09 -10.46 26.65
N SER A 687 4.09 -11.59 25.93
CA SER A 687 5.33 -12.19 25.43
C SER A 687 6.08 -11.25 24.48
N SER A 688 5.37 -10.62 23.53
CA SER A 688 5.94 -9.64 22.61
C SER A 688 6.40 -8.37 23.32
N LEU A 689 5.65 -7.89 24.31
CA LEU A 689 6.06 -6.72 25.10
C LEU A 689 7.34 -7.00 25.90
N PHE A 690 7.40 -8.11 26.64
CA PHE A 690 8.57 -8.45 27.44
C PHE A 690 9.79 -8.80 26.59
N SER A 691 9.58 -9.48 25.45
CA SER A 691 10.63 -9.73 24.47
C SER A 691 11.17 -8.42 23.90
N ALA A 692 10.30 -7.50 23.48
CA ALA A 692 10.70 -6.20 22.94
C ALA A 692 11.49 -5.35 23.95
N ILE A 693 11.06 -5.34 25.22
CA ILE A 693 11.77 -4.67 26.31
C ILE A 693 13.13 -5.34 26.57
N GLY A 694 13.18 -6.68 26.57
CA GLY A 694 14.43 -7.45 26.74
C GLY A 694 15.45 -7.15 25.63
N LYS A 695 14.98 -6.87 24.42
CA LYS A 695 15.81 -6.46 23.27
C LYS A 695 16.14 -4.96 23.25
N GLY A 696 15.70 -4.18 24.25
CA GLY A 696 15.93 -2.73 24.30
C GLY A 696 15.25 -1.95 23.16
N GLY A 697 14.22 -2.51 22.53
CA GLY A 697 13.52 -1.87 21.41
C GLY A 697 14.25 -1.92 20.07
N GLN A 698 15.30 -2.74 19.92
CA GLN A 698 16.04 -2.94 18.67
C GLN A 698 15.80 -4.36 18.13
N ASN A 699 15.88 -4.55 16.81
CA ASN A 699 15.67 -5.85 16.14
C ASN A 699 14.36 -6.56 16.54
N LEU A 700 13.27 -5.78 16.52
CA LEU A 700 11.94 -6.24 16.91
C LEU A 700 11.27 -6.98 15.75
N ASN A 701 10.63 -8.13 16.04
CA ASN A 701 9.73 -8.78 15.08
C ASN A 701 8.43 -7.96 14.89
N TYR A 702 7.59 -8.31 13.93
CA TYR A 702 6.37 -7.54 13.62
C TYR A 702 5.46 -7.32 14.84
N ASN A 703 5.22 -8.37 15.63
CA ASN A 703 4.36 -8.32 16.81
C ASN A 703 4.96 -7.46 17.92
N GLU A 704 6.27 -7.60 18.16
CA GLU A 704 7.05 -6.77 19.09
C GLU A 704 7.05 -5.30 18.66
N LEU A 705 7.29 -5.02 17.38
CA LEU A 705 7.29 -3.66 16.82
C LEU A 705 5.90 -3.02 16.98
N MET A 706 4.84 -3.75 16.68
CA MET A 706 3.48 -3.24 16.79
C MET A 706 3.11 -2.94 18.25
N VAL A 707 3.40 -3.85 19.19
CA VAL A 707 3.09 -3.65 20.61
C VAL A 707 3.97 -2.55 21.21
N TYR A 708 5.29 -2.60 20.97
CA TYR A 708 6.27 -1.73 21.60
C TYR A 708 6.38 -0.35 20.95
N SER A 709 6.36 -0.24 19.62
CA SER A 709 6.62 1.03 18.92
C SER A 709 5.34 1.75 18.47
N ALA A 710 4.23 1.04 18.27
CA ALA A 710 2.96 1.66 17.85
C ALA A 710 1.95 1.76 19.01
N ARG A 711 1.60 0.65 19.67
CA ARG A 711 0.48 0.61 20.65
C ARG A 711 0.86 1.18 22.01
N LEU A 712 2.02 0.82 22.54
CA LEU A 712 2.44 1.23 23.88
C LEU A 712 2.66 2.77 23.99
N PRO A 713 3.42 3.44 23.10
CA PRO A 713 3.62 4.89 23.14
C PRO A 713 2.30 5.66 23.11
N ARG A 714 1.42 5.26 22.18
CA ARG A 714 0.08 5.81 22.00
C ARG A 714 -0.78 5.67 23.25
N THR A 715 -0.81 4.47 23.83
CA THR A 715 -1.59 4.18 25.05
C THR A 715 -1.08 4.97 26.26
N LEU A 716 0.24 5.11 26.41
CA LEU A 716 0.85 5.89 27.50
C LEU A 716 0.54 7.38 27.40
N VAL A 717 0.57 7.95 26.20
CA VAL A 717 0.23 9.35 25.99
C VAL A 717 -1.26 9.59 26.18
N ALA A 718 -2.13 8.71 25.67
CA ALA A 718 -3.57 8.79 25.92
C ALA A 718 -3.89 8.75 27.44
N LEU A 719 -3.23 7.87 28.19
CA LEU A 719 -3.33 7.82 29.65
C LEU A 719 -2.95 9.16 30.29
N ALA A 720 -1.80 9.72 29.92
CA ALA A 720 -1.28 10.96 30.48
C ALA A 720 -2.18 12.16 30.18
N VAL A 721 -2.65 12.26 28.94
CA VAL A 721 -3.55 13.33 28.48
C VAL A 721 -4.91 13.23 29.16
N GLY A 722 -5.44 12.02 29.34
CA GLY A 722 -6.68 11.79 30.08
C GLY A 722 -6.60 12.23 31.54
N ILE A 723 -5.50 11.89 32.23
CA ILE A 723 -5.23 12.33 33.60
C ILE A 723 -5.09 13.86 33.65
N GLY A 724 -4.27 14.43 32.76
CA GLY A 724 -3.96 15.84 32.73
C GLY A 724 -5.18 16.72 32.49
N LEU A 725 -5.99 16.40 31.48
CA LEU A 725 -7.21 17.15 31.17
C LEU A 725 -8.26 17.03 32.28
N SER A 726 -8.38 15.87 32.92
CA SER A 726 -9.30 15.68 34.04
C SER A 726 -8.89 16.52 35.25
N ILE A 727 -7.60 16.57 35.59
CA ILE A 727 -7.11 17.40 36.69
C ILE A 727 -7.22 18.89 36.36
N ALA A 728 -6.84 19.31 35.15
CA ALA A 728 -7.00 20.70 34.71
C ALA A 728 -8.47 21.15 34.83
N GLY A 729 -9.41 20.33 34.36
CA GLY A 729 -10.84 20.58 34.50
C GLY A 729 -11.30 20.70 35.96
N ALA A 730 -10.84 19.79 36.84
CA ALA A 730 -11.14 19.87 38.27
C ALA A 730 -10.65 21.18 38.90
N MET A 731 -9.44 21.63 38.54
CA MET A 731 -8.87 22.90 39.01
C MET A 731 -9.68 24.12 38.52
N TYR A 732 -10.03 24.16 37.23
CA TYR A 732 -10.87 25.23 36.67
C TYR A 732 -12.23 25.29 37.36
N GLN A 733 -12.90 24.15 37.52
CA GLN A 733 -14.20 24.09 38.18
C GLN A 733 -14.14 24.55 39.64
N ALA A 734 -13.06 24.22 40.37
CA ALA A 734 -12.86 24.63 41.75
C ALA A 734 -12.70 26.15 41.90
N ILE A 735 -11.84 26.74 41.07
CA ILE A 735 -11.47 28.16 41.16
C ILE A 735 -12.59 29.06 40.64
N ILE A 736 -13.13 28.73 39.48
CA ILE A 736 -14.23 29.49 38.88
C ILE A 736 -15.54 29.21 39.62
N ARG A 737 -15.59 28.18 40.49
CA ARG A 737 -16.79 27.81 41.25
C ARG A 737 -17.98 27.54 40.33
N ASN A 738 -17.69 27.01 39.15
CA ASN A 738 -18.68 26.67 38.15
C ASN A 738 -18.37 25.25 37.65
N PRO A 739 -19.24 24.27 37.93
CA PRO A 739 -19.02 22.88 37.53
C PRO A 739 -19.10 22.66 36.00
N LEU A 740 -19.53 23.67 35.24
CA LEU A 740 -19.70 23.61 33.79
C LEU A 740 -18.49 24.17 33.03
N VAL A 741 -17.42 24.55 33.73
CA VAL A 741 -16.21 25.09 33.10
C VAL A 741 -15.32 23.95 32.64
N ASP A 742 -14.83 24.10 31.42
CA ASP A 742 -13.81 23.27 30.80
C ASP A 742 -12.66 24.18 30.30
N PRO A 743 -11.39 23.71 30.30
CA PRO A 743 -10.30 24.44 29.65
C PRO A 743 -10.61 24.88 28.21
N TYR A 744 -11.40 24.09 27.48
CA TYR A 744 -11.85 24.40 26.12
C TYR A 744 -12.65 25.70 26.05
N ILE A 745 -13.52 25.96 27.04
CA ILE A 745 -14.37 27.16 27.12
C ILE A 745 -13.55 28.42 27.46
N MET A 746 -12.36 28.24 28.04
CA MET A 746 -11.46 29.35 28.41
C MET A 746 -10.58 29.84 27.25
N GLY A 747 -10.86 29.41 26.01
CA GLY A 747 -10.18 29.86 24.79
C GLY A 747 -8.77 29.29 24.57
N VAL A 748 -8.25 28.48 25.50
CA VAL A 748 -6.91 27.87 25.43
C VAL A 748 -6.79 26.98 24.19
N SER A 749 -7.78 26.12 23.95
CA SER A 749 -7.79 25.22 22.79
C SER A 749 -7.92 25.99 21.48
N SER A 750 -8.73 27.05 21.43
CA SER A 750 -8.85 27.90 20.24
C SER A 750 -7.54 28.61 19.91
N GLY A 751 -6.85 29.18 20.91
CA GLY A 751 -5.52 29.76 20.72
C GLY A 751 -4.48 28.75 20.23
N ALA A 752 -4.49 27.56 20.81
CA ALA A 752 -3.61 26.47 20.39
C ALA A 752 -3.86 26.05 18.93
N GLY A 753 -5.13 25.89 18.56
CA GLY A 753 -5.52 25.59 17.18
C GLY A 753 -5.12 26.68 16.18
N THR A 754 -5.30 27.96 16.50
CA THR A 754 -4.91 29.05 15.59
C THR A 754 -3.40 29.05 15.34
N ALA A 755 -2.60 28.87 16.40
CA ALA A 755 -1.14 28.81 16.26
C ALA A 755 -0.68 27.54 15.53
N ALA A 756 -1.33 26.40 15.74
CA ALA A 756 -1.06 25.18 14.99
C ALA A 756 -1.36 25.35 13.49
N ILE A 757 -2.50 25.94 13.14
CA ILE A 757 -2.86 26.24 11.73
C ILE A 757 -1.86 27.23 11.12
N ALA A 758 -1.36 28.22 11.89
CA ALA A 758 -0.33 29.13 11.40
C ALA A 758 0.93 28.39 10.94
N VAL A 759 1.38 27.40 11.73
CA VAL A 759 2.54 26.57 11.36
C VAL A 759 2.20 25.65 10.19
N ILE A 760 1.08 24.92 10.27
CA ILE A 760 0.73 23.87 9.29
C ILE A 760 0.37 24.47 7.93
N ALA A 761 -0.50 25.48 7.88
CA ALA A 761 -1.04 26.01 6.64
C ALA A 761 -0.17 27.13 6.04
N PHE A 762 0.52 27.91 6.88
CA PHE A 762 1.26 29.12 6.44
C PHE A 762 2.77 29.02 6.64
N ASP A 763 3.30 27.84 7.01
CA ASP A 763 4.73 27.60 7.26
C ASP A 763 5.35 28.61 8.25
N PHE A 764 4.55 29.07 9.22
CA PHE A 764 4.99 30.06 10.22
C PHE A 764 6.17 29.49 11.04
N THR A 765 7.25 30.26 11.16
CA THR A 765 8.42 29.91 11.99
C THR A 765 8.75 31.02 12.98
N PHE A 766 9.32 30.65 14.13
CA PHE A 766 9.87 31.60 15.10
C PHE A 766 11.22 32.13 14.62
N PHE A 767 11.21 33.11 13.71
CA PHE A 767 12.43 33.79 13.22
C PHE A 767 13.49 32.83 12.64
N GLY A 768 13.07 31.71 12.03
CA GLY A 768 13.97 30.71 11.45
C GLY A 768 14.69 29.79 12.44
N LEU A 769 14.34 29.82 13.74
CA LEU A 769 14.96 28.96 14.77
C LEU A 769 14.70 27.46 14.56
N PHE A 770 13.65 27.10 13.82
CA PHE A 770 13.26 25.72 13.54
C PHE A 770 12.91 25.56 12.06
N PRO A 771 13.18 24.40 11.44
CA PRO A 771 12.70 24.08 10.11
C PRO A 771 11.17 24.16 10.04
N SER A 772 10.64 24.73 8.97
CA SER A 772 9.19 24.96 8.73
C SER A 772 8.34 23.68 8.75
N HIS A 773 8.95 22.50 8.63
CA HIS A 773 8.25 21.19 8.65
C HIS A 773 8.49 20.37 9.93
N SER A 774 9.02 20.97 11.00
CA SER A 774 9.23 20.25 12.27
C SER A 774 7.92 20.07 13.04
N ILE A 775 7.55 18.84 13.38
CA ILE A 775 6.38 18.55 14.22
C ILE A 775 6.48 19.14 15.63
N TYR A 776 7.70 19.34 16.14
CA TYR A 776 7.93 19.99 17.42
C TYR A 776 7.61 21.48 17.37
N LEU A 777 7.75 22.11 16.20
CA LEU A 777 7.39 23.53 16.02
C LEU A 777 5.89 23.72 16.18
N THR A 778 5.06 22.85 15.58
CA THR A 778 3.60 22.89 15.74
C THR A 778 3.19 22.73 17.19
N ALA A 779 3.79 21.78 17.92
CA ALA A 779 3.51 21.57 19.34
C ALA A 779 3.89 22.78 20.21
N ILE A 780 5.05 23.38 19.98
CA ILE A 780 5.50 24.59 20.69
C ILE A 780 4.57 25.77 20.36
N ALA A 781 4.25 25.97 19.09
CA ALA A 781 3.35 27.03 18.64
C ALA A 781 1.95 26.86 19.25
N ALA A 782 1.40 25.65 19.24
CA ALA A 782 0.12 25.33 19.85
C ALA A 782 0.12 25.62 21.37
N ALA A 783 1.16 25.20 22.09
CA ALA A 783 1.28 25.46 23.51
C ALA A 783 1.36 26.97 23.82
N LEU A 784 2.16 27.71 23.05
CA LEU A 784 2.28 29.16 23.19
C LEU A 784 0.97 29.88 22.83
N GLY A 785 0.31 29.48 21.73
CA GLY A 785 -0.98 30.02 21.32
C GLY A 785 -2.06 29.84 22.38
N GLY A 786 -2.09 28.67 23.03
CA GLY A 786 -3.01 28.40 24.14
C GLY A 786 -2.71 29.27 25.37
N ILE A 787 -1.44 29.44 25.73
CA ILE A 787 -1.04 30.32 26.85
C ILE A 787 -1.36 31.79 26.56
N ILE A 788 -1.17 32.25 25.32
CA ILE A 788 -1.53 33.60 24.89
C ILE A 788 -3.04 33.81 25.00
N ALA A 789 -3.85 32.88 24.50
CA ALA A 789 -5.31 32.96 24.60
C ALA A 789 -5.79 32.95 26.05
N PHE A 790 -5.19 32.13 26.92
CA PHE A 790 -5.44 32.18 28.36
C PHE A 790 -5.09 33.54 28.96
N GLY A 791 -3.93 34.11 28.61
CA GLY A 791 -3.50 35.43 29.05
C GLY A 791 -4.49 36.53 28.66
N CYS A 792 -4.96 36.52 27.41
CA CYS A 792 -6.00 37.42 26.93
C CYS A 792 -7.31 37.27 27.74
N THR A 793 -7.73 36.03 27.99
CA THR A 793 -8.92 35.72 28.80
C THR A 793 -8.79 36.26 30.23
N MET A 794 -7.65 36.04 30.89
CA MET A 794 -7.40 36.53 32.24
C MET A 794 -7.36 38.06 32.30
N LEU A 795 -6.71 38.72 31.33
CA LEU A 795 -6.64 40.17 31.26
C LEU A 795 -8.04 40.79 31.11
N LEU A 796 -8.86 40.25 30.21
CA LEU A 796 -10.23 40.72 29.98
C LEU A 796 -11.09 40.50 31.23
N ALA A 797 -11.07 39.28 31.80
CA ALA A 797 -11.86 38.94 32.97
C ALA A 797 -11.52 39.80 34.20
N ASN A 798 -10.23 40.05 34.43
CA ASN A 798 -9.77 40.89 35.53
C ASN A 798 -10.19 42.35 35.35
N ARG A 799 -10.14 42.89 34.14
CA ARG A 799 -10.60 44.27 33.85
C ARG A 799 -12.12 44.41 33.95
N SER A 800 -12.87 43.35 33.67
CA SER A 800 -14.33 43.32 33.79
C SER A 800 -14.83 43.14 35.24
N GLY A 801 -13.93 43.00 36.23
CA GLY A 801 -14.29 42.88 37.65
C GLY A 801 -13.97 41.55 38.31
N GLY A 802 -13.36 40.59 37.60
CA GLY A 802 -12.78 39.36 38.19
C GLY A 802 -13.77 38.38 38.82
N SER A 803 -15.06 38.43 38.47
CA SER A 803 -16.05 37.46 38.92
C SER A 803 -15.96 36.14 38.13
N SER A 804 -16.48 35.05 38.69
CA SER A 804 -16.59 33.75 37.99
C SER A 804 -17.28 33.85 36.63
N VAL A 805 -18.33 34.67 36.53
CA VAL A 805 -19.07 34.89 35.28
C VAL A 805 -18.18 35.61 34.26
N ASN A 806 -17.39 36.58 34.70
CA ASN A 806 -16.49 37.33 33.82
C ASN A 806 -15.40 36.43 33.22
N TYR A 807 -14.88 35.46 33.97
CA TYR A 807 -13.90 34.50 33.44
C TYR A 807 -14.50 33.66 32.31
N VAL A 808 -15.71 33.13 32.49
CA VAL A 808 -16.39 32.33 31.47
C VAL A 808 -16.72 33.18 30.25
N LEU A 809 -17.32 34.35 30.44
CA LEU A 809 -17.70 35.23 29.32
C LEU A 809 -16.47 35.71 28.54
N SER A 810 -15.38 36.05 29.23
CA SER A 810 -14.11 36.42 28.59
C SER A 810 -13.51 35.27 27.78
N GLY A 811 -13.57 34.05 28.30
CA GLY A 811 -13.11 32.85 27.62
C GLY A 811 -13.88 32.60 26.33
N VAL A 812 -15.21 32.73 26.37
CA VAL A 812 -16.07 32.63 25.18
C VAL A 812 -15.74 33.72 24.16
N ILE A 813 -15.58 34.98 24.58
CA ILE A 813 -15.22 36.09 23.68
C ILE A 813 -13.88 35.82 22.99
N VAL A 814 -12.85 35.45 23.76
CA VAL A 814 -11.50 35.17 23.22
C VAL A 814 -11.54 33.94 22.31
N GLY A 815 -12.25 32.88 22.71
CA GLY A 815 -12.45 31.69 21.89
C GLY A 815 -13.10 31.98 20.55
N LEU A 816 -14.12 32.85 20.50
CA LEU A 816 -14.75 33.29 19.26
C LEU A 816 -13.79 34.08 18.35
N VAL A 817 -12.94 34.95 18.92
CA VAL A 817 -11.93 35.70 18.16
C VAL A 817 -10.92 34.74 17.50
N PHE A 818 -10.35 33.81 18.28
CA PHE A 818 -9.43 32.81 17.74
C PHE A 818 -10.13 31.86 16.75
N GLY A 819 -11.37 31.46 17.03
CA GLY A 819 -12.19 30.64 16.11
C GLY A 819 -12.44 31.34 14.78
N ALA A 820 -12.75 32.64 14.78
CA ALA A 820 -12.87 33.42 13.55
C ALA A 820 -11.55 33.46 12.76
N ALA A 821 -10.42 33.62 13.46
CA ALA A 821 -9.10 33.56 12.84
C ALA A 821 -8.82 32.16 12.24
N GLN A 822 -9.15 31.07 12.94
CA GLN A 822 -9.02 29.71 12.41
C GLN A 822 -9.83 29.54 11.11
N THR A 823 -11.10 29.98 11.08
CA THR A 823 -11.96 29.89 9.90
C THR A 823 -11.39 30.66 8.71
N LEU A 824 -10.88 31.87 8.93
CA LEU A 824 -10.22 32.65 7.88
C LEU A 824 -8.97 31.93 7.36
N MET A 825 -8.12 31.44 8.27
CA MET A 825 -6.88 30.74 7.92
C MET A 825 -7.15 29.44 7.15
N LEU A 826 -8.16 28.66 7.55
CA LEU A 826 -8.57 27.45 6.84
C LEU A 826 -9.10 27.76 5.44
N THR A 827 -9.85 28.86 5.27
CA THR A 827 -10.34 29.30 3.95
C THR A 827 -9.18 29.56 2.99
N PHE A 828 -8.05 30.09 3.47
CA PHE A 828 -6.86 30.37 2.66
C PHE A 828 -5.84 29.21 2.60
N ALA A 829 -6.08 28.08 3.27
CA ALA A 829 -5.10 27.01 3.42
C ALA A 829 -4.89 26.14 2.15
N GLY A 830 -5.78 26.22 1.16
CA GLY A 830 -5.67 25.47 -0.10
C GLY A 830 -5.50 23.96 0.12
N SER A 831 -4.43 23.37 -0.44
CA SER A 831 -4.11 21.94 -0.32
C SER A 831 -3.74 21.48 1.09
N LYS A 832 -3.35 22.41 1.99
CA LYS A 832 -2.93 22.09 3.37
C LYS A 832 -4.09 22.02 4.36
N VAL A 833 -5.33 22.30 3.92
CA VAL A 833 -6.51 22.33 4.81
C VAL A 833 -6.76 21.00 5.50
N SER A 834 -6.52 19.87 4.82
CA SER A 834 -6.73 18.53 5.37
C SER A 834 -5.82 18.25 6.57
N GLY A 835 -4.55 18.66 6.50
CA GLY A 835 -3.60 18.51 7.61
C GLY A 835 -3.96 19.40 8.80
N ALA A 836 -4.39 20.64 8.52
CA ALA A 836 -4.85 21.58 9.55
C ALA A 836 -6.11 21.08 10.26
N LEU A 837 -7.08 20.54 9.52
CA LEU A 837 -8.31 19.94 10.07
C LEU A 837 -8.01 18.68 10.88
N SER A 838 -7.11 17.82 10.39
CA SER A 838 -6.69 16.61 11.11
C SER A 838 -6.12 16.95 12.50
N TRP A 839 -5.26 17.98 12.58
CA TRP A 839 -4.73 18.44 13.86
C TRP A 839 -5.82 19.04 14.77
N LEU A 840 -6.74 19.84 14.22
CA LEU A 840 -7.84 20.43 14.99
C LEU A 840 -8.79 19.40 15.59
N TYR A 841 -9.00 18.26 14.94
CA TYR A 841 -9.92 17.24 15.47
C TYR A 841 -9.25 16.27 16.45
N GLY A 842 -7.92 16.27 16.49
CA GLY A 842 -7.11 15.54 17.44
C GLY A 842 -6.97 14.05 17.16
N SER A 843 -5.76 13.53 17.31
CA SER A 843 -5.39 12.13 17.08
C SER A 843 -4.12 11.77 17.86
N PHE A 844 -3.98 10.50 18.23
CA PHE A 844 -2.75 9.95 18.80
C PHE A 844 -1.94 9.11 17.80
N ALA A 845 -2.30 9.12 16.50
CA ALA A 845 -1.66 8.32 15.45
C ALA A 845 -0.15 8.58 15.32
N GLU A 846 0.26 9.84 15.45
CA GLU A 846 1.65 10.24 15.20
C GLU A 846 2.56 10.14 16.46
N ILE A 847 2.08 9.54 17.56
CA ILE A 847 2.86 9.43 18.79
C ILE A 847 3.96 8.38 18.65
N THR A 848 5.20 8.82 18.85
CA THR A 848 6.41 7.97 18.89
C THR A 848 7.07 8.06 20.26
N TRP A 849 7.97 7.13 20.58
CA TRP A 849 8.72 7.10 21.85
C TRP A 849 9.44 8.42 22.19
N ALA A 850 9.93 9.15 21.18
CA ALA A 850 10.56 10.46 21.39
C ALA A 850 9.57 11.50 21.96
N LYS A 851 8.30 11.43 21.55
CA LYS A 851 7.24 12.35 21.99
C LYS A 851 6.64 11.93 23.35
N VAL A 852 6.66 10.64 23.67
CA VAL A 852 6.05 10.09 24.91
C VAL A 852 6.55 10.84 26.13
N TRP A 853 7.87 10.94 26.32
CA TRP A 853 8.45 11.52 27.53
C TRP A 853 8.15 13.02 27.68
N ILE A 854 8.06 13.73 26.55
CA ILE A 854 7.78 15.17 26.50
C ILE A 854 6.36 15.47 27.00
N VAL A 855 5.39 14.57 26.76
CA VAL A 855 4.00 14.74 27.23
C VAL A 855 3.79 14.07 28.58
N LEU A 856 4.23 12.82 28.73
CA LEU A 856 3.97 11.97 29.89
C LEU A 856 4.54 12.58 31.17
N ILE A 857 5.82 12.99 31.17
CA ILE A 857 6.49 13.48 32.38
C ILE A 857 5.84 14.77 32.89
N PRO A 858 5.69 15.84 32.08
CA PRO A 858 5.12 17.09 32.57
C PRO A 858 3.63 16.96 32.90
N ALA A 859 2.85 16.21 32.11
CA ALA A 859 1.42 16.04 32.37
C ALA A 859 1.17 15.35 33.71
N LEU A 860 1.91 14.27 34.00
CA LEU A 860 1.82 13.58 35.28
C LEU A 860 2.39 14.43 36.43
N ALA A 861 3.55 15.05 36.26
CA ALA A 861 4.18 15.85 37.32
C ALA A 861 3.26 16.98 37.80
N ILE A 862 2.64 17.72 36.88
CA ILE A 862 1.72 18.81 37.22
C ILE A 862 0.42 18.26 37.83
N SER A 863 -0.10 17.14 37.30
CA SER A 863 -1.30 16.48 37.84
C SER A 863 -1.12 16.00 39.27
N PHE A 864 0.03 15.37 39.59
CA PHE A 864 0.36 14.96 40.95
C PHE A 864 0.63 16.16 41.86
N ALA A 865 1.26 17.22 41.34
CA ALA A 865 1.49 18.44 42.11
C ALA A 865 0.16 19.07 42.57
N ALA A 866 -0.89 19.05 41.75
CA ALA A 866 -2.21 19.58 42.11
C ALA A 866 -2.80 18.96 43.39
N LEU A 867 -2.43 17.72 43.74
CA LEU A 867 -2.89 17.04 44.95
C LEU A 867 -2.42 17.72 46.23
N PHE A 868 -1.27 18.40 46.23
CA PHE A 868 -0.77 19.12 47.39
C PHE A 868 -1.68 20.28 47.80
N TRP A 869 -2.38 20.88 46.82
CA TRP A 869 -3.29 22.00 47.02
C TRP A 869 -4.77 21.61 47.18
N ALA A 870 -5.06 20.31 47.37
CA ALA A 870 -6.43 19.80 47.50
C ALA A 870 -7.22 20.47 48.64
N ARG A 871 -6.55 20.92 49.71
CA ARG A 871 -7.21 21.58 50.85
C ARG A 871 -7.60 23.00 50.49
N GLU A 872 -6.73 23.69 49.78
CA GLU A 872 -6.85 25.07 49.35
C GLU A 872 -7.96 25.19 48.30
N PHE A 873 -8.11 24.22 47.40
CA PHE A 873 -9.27 24.14 46.50
C PHE A 873 -10.60 24.08 47.26
N ASN A 874 -10.67 23.32 48.35
CA ASN A 874 -11.86 23.28 49.20
C ASN A 874 -12.12 24.61 49.94
N LEU A 875 -11.06 25.31 50.35
CA LEU A 875 -11.18 26.63 50.98
C LEU A 875 -11.78 27.65 50.00
N VAL A 876 -11.31 27.67 48.74
CA VAL A 876 -11.82 28.58 47.71
C VAL A 876 -13.29 28.33 47.39
N LEU A 877 -13.76 27.09 47.47
CA LEU A 877 -15.18 26.75 47.28
C LEU A 877 -16.12 27.37 48.32
N LEU A 878 -15.65 27.65 49.54
CA LEU A 878 -16.46 28.29 50.61
C LEU A 878 -16.79 29.76 50.30
N GLY A 879 -16.12 30.35 49.31
CA GLY A 879 -16.25 31.74 48.96
C GLY A 879 -14.96 32.51 49.18
N GLU A 880 -14.81 33.59 48.42
CA GLU A 880 -13.59 34.39 48.41
C GLU A 880 -13.29 35.04 49.76
N ASP A 881 -14.31 35.52 50.46
CA ASP A 881 -14.14 36.22 51.74
C ASP A 881 -13.84 35.24 52.88
N GLN A 882 -14.48 34.07 52.88
CA GLN A 882 -14.21 33.00 53.84
C GLN A 882 -12.78 32.45 53.69
N ALA A 883 -12.34 32.20 52.45
CA ALA A 883 -10.98 31.75 52.18
C ALA A 883 -9.92 32.79 52.59
N LYS A 884 -10.18 34.09 52.37
CA LYS A 884 -9.30 35.19 52.83
C LYS A 884 -9.20 35.22 54.35
N GLN A 885 -10.32 35.05 55.07
CA GLN A 885 -10.33 35.00 56.54
C GLN A 885 -9.57 33.80 57.10
N MET A 886 -9.54 32.68 56.38
CA MET A 886 -8.77 31.49 56.74
C MET A 886 -7.27 31.58 56.34
N GLY A 887 -6.80 32.76 55.91
CA GLY A 887 -5.39 33.04 55.64
C GLY A 887 -4.91 32.73 54.21
N LEU A 888 -5.80 32.33 53.30
CA LEU A 888 -5.44 32.06 51.91
C LEU A 888 -5.42 33.35 51.09
N ASN A 889 -4.32 33.63 50.37
CA ASN A 889 -4.31 34.69 49.37
C ASN A 889 -5.01 34.22 48.09
N VAL A 890 -6.34 34.37 48.07
CA VAL A 890 -7.20 33.81 47.00
C VAL A 890 -6.83 34.33 45.61
N LYS A 891 -6.51 35.62 45.47
CA LYS A 891 -6.13 36.19 44.15
C LYS A 891 -4.86 35.56 43.59
N LYS A 892 -3.81 35.45 44.42
CA LYS A 892 -2.55 34.81 44.00
C LYS A 892 -2.75 33.32 43.73
N PHE A 893 -3.47 32.63 44.61
CA PHE A 893 -3.76 31.20 44.46
C PHE A 893 -4.53 30.90 43.16
N ASN A 894 -5.62 31.63 42.90
CA ASN A 894 -6.41 31.47 41.68
C ASN A 894 -5.57 31.71 40.42
N LEU A 895 -4.75 32.76 40.41
CA LEU A 895 -3.88 33.06 39.26
C LEU A 895 -2.88 31.92 39.00
N ILE A 896 -2.17 31.46 40.03
CA ILE A 896 -1.17 30.39 39.90
C ILE A 896 -1.84 29.08 39.44
N MET A 897 -2.95 28.70 40.06
CA MET A 897 -3.62 27.44 39.75
C MET A 897 -4.30 27.47 38.37
N LEU A 898 -4.92 28.58 37.95
CA LEU A 898 -5.45 28.73 36.59
C LEU A 898 -4.33 28.70 35.55
N THR A 899 -3.17 29.29 35.85
CA THR A 899 -1.99 29.23 34.97
C THR A 899 -1.48 27.79 34.86
N LEU A 900 -1.35 27.08 35.98
CA LEU A 900 -0.91 25.69 36.02
C LEU A 900 -1.87 24.75 35.28
N ALA A 901 -3.18 24.95 35.43
CA ALA A 901 -4.21 24.21 34.67
C ALA A 901 -4.14 24.52 33.16
N SER A 902 -3.87 25.78 32.78
CA SER A 902 -3.72 26.18 31.38
C SER A 902 -2.47 25.57 30.75
N VAL A 903 -1.34 25.59 31.46
CA VAL A 903 -0.08 24.96 31.03
C VAL A 903 -0.25 23.45 30.89
N LEU A 904 -0.90 22.80 31.86
CA LEU A 904 -1.23 21.37 31.78
C LEU A 904 -2.08 21.05 30.55
N THR A 905 -3.12 21.86 30.29
CA THR A 905 -3.97 21.71 29.10
C THR A 905 -3.17 21.89 27.82
N ALA A 906 -2.34 22.94 27.74
CA ALA A 906 -1.50 23.25 26.59
C ALA A 906 -0.53 22.10 26.26
N ILE A 907 0.13 21.52 27.28
CA ILE A 907 1.01 20.36 27.11
C ILE A 907 0.23 19.15 26.59
N CYS A 908 -0.97 18.91 27.13
CA CYS A 908 -1.80 17.79 26.72
C CYS A 908 -2.19 17.89 25.24
N VAL A 909 -2.66 19.06 24.78
CA VAL A 909 -3.16 19.24 23.40
C VAL A 909 -2.09 19.49 22.35
N ALA A 910 -0.86 19.85 22.75
CA ALA A 910 0.20 20.26 21.83
C ALA A 910 0.54 19.20 20.77
N PHE A 911 0.54 17.92 21.14
CA PHE A 911 0.93 16.81 20.26
C PHE A 911 -0.23 15.96 19.75
N CYS A 912 -1.40 16.03 20.38
CA CYS A 912 -2.56 15.22 20.01
C CYS A 912 -3.76 16.04 19.52
N GLY A 913 -3.57 17.34 19.31
CA GLY A 913 -4.63 18.25 18.89
C GLY A 913 -5.65 18.55 19.98
N ILE A 914 -6.76 19.15 19.56
CA ILE A 914 -7.80 19.64 20.48
C ILE A 914 -8.66 18.47 20.96
N ILE A 915 -8.76 18.30 22.28
CA ILE A 915 -9.62 17.30 22.92
C ILE A 915 -10.50 17.98 23.96
N GLY A 916 -11.82 17.81 23.82
CA GLY A 916 -12.83 18.40 24.70
C GLY A 916 -13.51 17.39 25.64
N PHE A 917 -14.33 17.92 26.54
CA PHE A 917 -15.26 17.22 27.45
C PHE A 917 -14.66 16.33 28.54
N VAL A 918 -13.38 15.95 28.47
CA VAL A 918 -12.75 15.12 29.50
C VAL A 918 -12.59 15.88 30.83
N GLY A 919 -12.15 17.14 30.77
CA GLY A 919 -12.03 18.02 31.93
C GLY A 919 -13.37 18.39 32.57
N LEU A 920 -14.46 18.31 31.82
CA LEU A 920 -15.80 18.61 32.29
C LEU A 920 -16.51 17.38 32.87
N VAL A 921 -16.51 16.26 32.15
CA VAL A 921 -17.27 15.05 32.52
C VAL A 921 -16.65 14.34 33.73
N ILE A 922 -15.35 14.06 33.71
CA ILE A 922 -14.72 13.18 34.70
C ILE A 922 -14.73 13.77 36.12
N PRO A 923 -14.30 15.02 36.36
CA PRO A 923 -14.33 15.60 37.71
C PRO A 923 -15.74 15.72 38.26
N HIS A 924 -16.72 15.99 37.39
CA HIS A 924 -18.11 16.08 37.78
C HIS A 924 -18.68 14.72 38.22
N LEU A 925 -18.41 13.65 37.46
CA LEU A 925 -18.79 12.29 37.85
C LEU A 925 -18.16 11.88 39.18
N CYS A 926 -16.86 12.18 39.36
CA CYS A 926 -16.16 11.91 40.62
C CYS A 926 -16.81 12.67 41.80
N ARG A 927 -17.22 13.92 41.58
CA ARG A 927 -17.94 14.73 42.58
C ARG A 927 -19.31 14.15 42.94
N MET A 928 -20.02 13.58 41.96
CA MET A 928 -21.30 12.90 42.22
C MET A 928 -21.12 11.62 43.04
N MET A 929 -20.00 10.91 42.86
CA MET A 929 -19.71 9.67 43.56
C MET A 929 -19.17 9.90 44.97
N LEU A 930 -18.29 10.90 45.16
CA LEU A 930 -17.51 11.09 46.38
C LEU A 930 -17.86 12.36 47.17
N GLY A 931 -18.65 13.26 46.59
CA GLY A 931 -18.97 14.57 47.15
C GLY A 931 -18.02 15.68 46.67
N GLY A 932 -18.15 16.89 47.24
CA GLY A 932 -17.42 18.10 46.83
C GLY A 932 -15.97 18.22 47.31
N ASP A 933 -15.44 17.23 48.04
CA ASP A 933 -14.09 17.32 48.63
C ASP A 933 -13.00 17.00 47.61
N HIS A 934 -12.16 17.98 47.28
CA HIS A 934 -11.06 17.84 46.32
C HIS A 934 -9.97 16.84 46.74
N ARG A 935 -9.85 16.53 48.04
CA ARG A 935 -8.96 15.45 48.51
C ARG A 935 -9.40 14.08 47.99
N LEU A 936 -10.70 13.94 47.68
CA LEU A 936 -11.30 12.73 47.14
C LEU A 936 -11.46 12.83 45.61
N VAL A 937 -11.88 13.99 45.12
CA VAL A 937 -12.20 14.20 43.69
C VAL A 937 -10.94 14.18 42.83
N LEU A 938 -9.82 14.80 43.24
CA LEU A 938 -8.62 14.86 42.39
C LEU A 938 -8.03 13.46 42.13
N PRO A 939 -7.74 12.62 43.15
CA PRO A 939 -7.22 11.27 42.90
C PRO A 939 -8.18 10.39 42.09
N ALA A 940 -9.49 10.50 42.35
CA ALA A 940 -10.50 9.77 41.58
C ALA A 940 -10.55 10.24 40.12
N SER A 941 -10.40 11.53 39.86
CA SER A 941 -10.39 12.09 38.51
C SER A 941 -9.18 11.62 37.71
N MET A 942 -8.03 11.44 38.35
CA MET A 942 -6.86 10.82 37.70
C MET A 942 -7.17 9.39 37.26
N ALA A 943 -7.77 8.58 38.14
CA ALA A 943 -8.09 7.19 37.84
C ALA A 943 -9.09 7.04 36.69
N PHE A 944 -10.13 7.87 36.60
CA PHE A 944 -11.12 7.79 35.52
C PHE A 944 -10.73 8.54 34.24
N GLY A 945 -9.90 9.57 34.36
CA GLY A 945 -9.44 10.37 33.21
C GLY A 945 -8.65 9.54 32.21
N GLY A 946 -7.73 8.73 32.72
CA GLY A 946 -6.97 7.78 31.92
C GLY A 946 -7.85 6.77 31.18
N PHE A 947 -8.77 6.13 31.91
CA PHE A 947 -9.75 5.20 31.33
C PHE A 947 -10.52 5.80 30.15
N LEU A 948 -11.11 7.00 30.31
CA LEU A 948 -11.93 7.60 29.27
C LEU A 948 -11.11 7.89 28.01
N MET A 949 -9.88 8.38 28.17
CA MET A 949 -9.04 8.74 27.03
C MET A 949 -8.53 7.53 26.26
N ILE A 950 -8.06 6.48 26.95
CA ILE A 950 -7.63 5.24 26.27
C ILE A 950 -8.84 4.59 25.59
N ALA A 951 -10.02 4.60 26.23
CA ALA A 951 -11.23 4.07 25.61
C ALA A 951 -11.62 4.87 24.34
N ALA A 952 -11.54 6.20 24.39
CA ALA A 952 -11.83 7.05 23.25
C ALA A 952 -10.83 6.83 22.10
N ASP A 953 -9.53 6.71 22.39
CA ASP A 953 -8.49 6.37 21.41
C ASP A 953 -8.69 4.97 20.81
N LEU A 954 -9.04 3.98 21.64
CA LEU A 954 -9.31 2.63 21.18
C LEU A 954 -10.51 2.60 20.22
N LEU A 955 -11.60 3.31 20.56
CA LEU A 955 -12.74 3.45 19.66
C LEU A 955 -12.36 4.18 18.37
N SER A 956 -11.48 5.18 18.45
CA SER A 956 -11.10 6.00 17.30
C SER A 956 -10.46 5.22 16.16
N ARG A 957 -9.69 4.20 16.50
CA ARG A 957 -9.00 3.34 15.53
C ARG A 957 -9.69 2.01 15.23
N MET A 958 -10.72 1.63 16.01
CA MET A 958 -11.45 0.37 15.83
C MET A 958 -12.83 0.55 15.19
N LEU A 959 -13.44 1.74 15.24
CA LEU A 959 -14.79 1.96 14.70
C LEU A 959 -14.85 1.92 13.17
N ILE A 960 -13.81 2.42 12.48
CA ILE A 960 -13.69 2.37 11.02
C ILE A 960 -12.29 1.87 10.67
N ILE A 961 -12.20 0.66 10.12
CA ILE A 961 -10.92 0.07 9.73
C ILE A 961 -10.40 0.82 8.48
N GLY A 962 -9.11 1.19 8.48
CA GLY A 962 -8.48 1.96 7.39
C GLY A 962 -8.69 3.48 7.48
N PHE A 963 -9.53 3.98 8.39
CA PHE A 963 -9.72 5.40 8.63
C PHE A 963 -9.80 5.73 10.12
N GLU A 964 -8.80 6.44 10.65
CA GLU A 964 -8.79 6.81 12.06
C GLU A 964 -9.76 7.97 12.33
N LEU A 965 -10.79 7.72 13.14
CA LEU A 965 -11.70 8.76 13.58
C LEU A 965 -10.99 9.73 14.53
N PRO A 966 -11.34 11.03 14.51
CA PRO A 966 -10.75 11.97 15.45
C PRO A 966 -11.22 11.73 16.87
N VAL A 967 -10.28 11.69 17.81
CA VAL A 967 -10.58 11.36 19.21
C VAL A 967 -11.43 12.45 19.87
N GLY A 968 -11.20 13.72 19.52
CA GLY A 968 -12.00 14.85 20.02
C GLY A 968 -13.48 14.76 19.61
N ALA A 969 -13.78 14.19 18.45
CA ALA A 969 -15.15 13.93 18.03
C ALA A 969 -15.82 12.87 18.90
N ILE A 970 -15.11 11.77 19.21
CA ILE A 970 -15.61 10.68 20.05
C ILE A 970 -15.87 11.16 21.48
N THR A 971 -14.93 11.90 22.08
CA THR A 971 -15.14 12.44 23.44
C THR A 971 -16.30 13.43 23.48
N THR A 972 -16.55 14.16 22.39
CA THR A 972 -17.70 15.08 22.28
C THR A 972 -19.02 14.32 22.16
N ILE A 973 -19.10 13.28 21.33
CA ILE A 973 -20.29 12.42 21.17
C ILE A 973 -20.69 11.78 22.51
N ILE A 974 -19.71 11.40 23.33
CA ILE A 974 -19.96 10.86 24.68
C ILE A 974 -20.31 11.99 25.66
N GLY A 975 -19.54 13.09 25.63
CA GLY A 975 -19.62 14.15 26.62
C GLY A 975 -20.90 14.98 26.54
N VAL A 976 -21.38 15.31 25.34
CA VAL A 976 -22.56 16.17 25.14
C VAL A 976 -23.83 15.54 25.72
N PRO A 977 -24.21 14.28 25.42
CA PRO A 977 -25.40 13.65 26.00
C PRO A 977 -25.30 13.49 27.53
N VAL A 978 -24.12 13.10 28.04
CA VAL A 978 -23.89 12.97 29.49
C VAL A 978 -24.11 14.32 30.17
N PHE A 979 -23.54 15.38 29.61
CA PHE A 979 -23.70 16.73 30.12
C PHE A 979 -25.14 17.24 30.03
N ALA A 980 -25.81 17.04 28.89
CA ALA A 980 -27.21 17.43 28.71
C ALA A 980 -28.12 16.71 29.71
N TRP A 981 -27.91 15.41 29.92
CA TRP A 981 -28.63 14.64 30.94
C TRP A 981 -28.40 15.17 32.35
N LEU A 982 -27.15 15.50 32.70
CA LEU A 982 -26.82 16.11 33.99
C LEU A 982 -27.53 17.45 34.18
N LEU A 983 -27.56 18.29 33.13
CA LEU A 983 -28.25 19.57 33.13
C LEU A 983 -29.77 19.40 33.29
N ILE A 984 -30.40 18.43 32.61
CA ILE A 984 -31.84 18.18 32.75
C ILE A 984 -32.19 17.67 34.14
N LYS A 985 -31.41 16.72 34.67
CA LYS A 985 -31.67 16.08 35.96
C LYS A 985 -31.45 17.03 37.14
N ARG A 986 -30.48 17.94 37.04
CA ARG A 986 -30.10 18.86 38.13
C ARG A 986 -30.41 20.33 37.87
N GLY A 987 -30.82 20.73 36.67
CA GLY A 987 -31.35 22.07 36.40
C GLY A 987 -32.58 22.37 37.27
N LYS A 988 -33.34 21.34 37.66
CA LYS A 988 -34.41 21.43 38.68
C LYS A 988 -33.92 21.66 40.12
N MET A 989 -32.60 21.65 40.36
CA MET A 989 -31.95 21.76 41.68
C MET A 989 -31.05 23.00 41.76
N TYR A 990 -31.01 23.82 40.70
CA TYR A 990 -30.22 25.07 40.64
C TYR A 990 -31.06 26.34 40.82
N ASP A 991 -32.39 26.20 40.93
CA ASP A 991 -33.28 27.18 41.58
C ASP A 991 -33.61 26.66 42.99
N GLY A 992 -32.77 27.01 43.96
CA GLY A 992 -32.96 26.69 45.38
C GLY A 992 -31.74 26.13 46.07
#